data_AF-A0A916I1M3-F1
#
_entry.id   AF-A0A916I1M3-F1
#
_cell.length_a   1.000
_cell.length_b   1.000
_cell.length_c   1.000
_cell.angle_alpha   90.00
_cell.angle_beta   90.00
_cell.angle_gamma   90.00
#
_symmetry.space_group_name_H-M   'P 1'
#
loop_
_entity.id
_entity.type
_entity.pdbx_description
1 polymer ?
#
loop_
_entity_poly.entity_id
_entity_poly.type
_entity_poly.pdbx_seq_one_letter_code
_entity_poly.pdbx_strand_id
1 'polypeptide(L)'
;MVRGMLMSLAAAATLSCAVGAQAQSERDLEVVVTERADPAGFPGPPGYESRDLGYVYDNLSLTFGQSPTRWGSVVNWRHGLEDISFVPGPWAAVATRLMDQMSWGVRRAAGGPYDVDVNFKFWDKDDVTFAGSLGTGTTMIAAGAVPLADLTILLRNQGTPAGGAVANQFTTSLAGLPGGGVSVPDDGFFLEISIFDAGTTTFATNDNYRIIVATNSTAPAGGNPATVGSTAPDVGFDADVDGVFLGEPAAGGTTERRAYVLTNATPNRAAGYMVRFRGDIPPPPPPTAIDLGCIADTGVARSDTLAANTAQWYQVCLVDAANDAALHFLDADTEGSGVDCSMAIFTATGTLISADADGGSGGSAQLSFGVGRRAALGDGLQYDGRHGQLAAGTYYIAVAEAGSTFGDGFTASATGAGGSISLNLATNVNGAALAPSVIPLINHVDYDAVIPGGPISFPDARGGTALNTGLRGVLWSTFETIGNAGDATAFLDVDFSRLSSIGGDGVAYIFNANGDVVAVSDNDGPNNAPQFSFGVGDGSPRTYSPNPNIFTGLNGSLPAGRYYIAMALTATQDINGSPAGGRFHVRGTSGSNFPVGADIYTGGDPGGNPCDFADANCDGALNGFDVEAMEQAVNGDFSNYCLTTDDPNQDGASNGFDIEFIEGLINVC
;
A
#
# COMPACT_ATOMS: atom_id res chain seq x y z
N MET A 1 -10.50 -56.46 23.34
CA MET A 1 -10.87 -56.98 22.02
C MET A 1 -10.19 -56.10 20.97
N VAL A 2 -9.28 -56.70 20.19
CA VAL A 2 -8.72 -56.30 18.88
C VAL A 2 -8.11 -54.87 18.78
N ARG A 3 -6.79 -54.68 18.99
CA ARG A 3 -5.65 -54.74 18.02
C ARG A 3 -5.79 -53.74 16.84
N GLY A 4 -4.83 -52.88 16.51
CA GLY A 4 -3.47 -52.71 17.05
C GLY A 4 -2.67 -51.62 16.31
N MET A 5 -1.52 -51.27 16.89
CA MET A 5 -0.43 -50.55 16.23
C MET A 5 0.87 -50.89 16.97
N LEU A 6 1.80 -51.54 16.26
CA LEU A 6 3.16 -51.83 16.74
C LEU A 6 4.06 -52.09 15.53
N MET A 7 5.27 -51.50 15.59
CA MET A 7 6.51 -51.82 14.83
C MET A 7 6.54 -51.43 13.34
N SER A 8 7.65 -51.03 12.74
CA SER A 8 9.04 -50.83 13.19
C SER A 8 9.83 -50.16 12.05
N LEU A 9 10.84 -49.34 12.42
CA LEU A 9 11.93 -48.90 11.56
C LEU A 9 12.60 -50.08 10.84
N ALA A 10 12.81 -49.96 9.52
CA ALA A 10 13.75 -50.79 8.78
C ALA A 10 14.60 -49.89 7.86
N ALA A 11 15.91 -49.96 8.09
CA ALA A 11 16.94 -49.36 7.29
C ALA A 11 17.05 -50.06 5.92
N ALA A 12 17.22 -49.28 4.86
CA ALA A 12 17.66 -49.77 3.56
C ALA A 12 18.79 -48.87 3.06
N ALA A 13 20.02 -49.35 3.22
CA ALA A 13 21.20 -48.85 2.52
C ALA A 13 21.20 -49.43 1.11
N THR A 14 20.97 -48.59 0.10
CA THR A 14 21.14 -48.96 -1.31
C THR A 14 22.42 -48.34 -1.86
N LEU A 15 23.33 -49.26 -2.12
CA LEU A 15 24.53 -49.25 -2.95
C LEU A 15 24.44 -48.31 -4.17
N SER A 16 25.22 -47.23 -4.19
CA SER A 16 25.41 -46.38 -5.37
C SER A 16 26.49 -46.97 -6.29
N CYS A 17 26.08 -47.48 -7.45
CA CYS A 17 26.98 -47.79 -8.56
C CYS A 17 27.44 -46.48 -9.22
N ALA A 18 28.74 -46.24 -9.23
CA ALA A 18 29.37 -45.15 -9.96
C ALA A 18 29.21 -45.36 -11.48
N VAL A 19 28.42 -44.51 -12.12
CA VAL A 19 28.52 -44.25 -13.55
C VAL A 19 29.21 -42.91 -13.68
N GLY A 20 30.41 -42.90 -14.28
CA GLY A 20 31.19 -41.68 -14.51
C GLY A 20 30.44 -40.75 -15.45
N ALA A 21 29.70 -39.80 -14.91
CA ALA A 21 29.33 -38.59 -15.61
C ALA A 21 30.61 -37.77 -15.78
N GLN A 22 31.04 -37.54 -17.02
CA GLN A 22 32.00 -36.51 -17.32
C GLN A 22 31.46 -35.19 -16.74
N ALA A 23 32.18 -34.61 -15.79
CA ALA A 23 31.95 -33.25 -15.35
C ALA A 23 32.21 -32.33 -16.55
N GLN A 24 31.17 -32.07 -17.35
CA GLN A 24 31.13 -30.80 -18.06
C GLN A 24 30.98 -29.75 -16.97
N SER A 25 32.03 -28.96 -16.79
CA SER A 25 31.95 -27.72 -16.04
C SER A 25 30.92 -26.85 -16.76
N GLU A 26 29.66 -26.93 -16.31
CA GLU A 26 28.73 -25.83 -16.48
C GLU A 26 29.33 -24.67 -15.69
N ARG A 27 30.08 -23.81 -16.40
CA ARG A 27 30.28 -22.45 -15.92
C ARG A 27 28.89 -21.83 -15.88
N ASP A 28 28.42 -21.54 -14.67
CA ASP A 28 27.37 -20.55 -14.45
C ASP A 28 27.72 -19.32 -15.28
N LEU A 29 26.97 -19.11 -16.36
CA LEU A 29 26.98 -17.86 -17.08
C LEU A 29 26.29 -16.86 -16.15
N GLU A 30 27.10 -16.10 -15.42
CA GLU A 30 26.67 -14.92 -14.69
C GLU A 30 25.97 -13.97 -15.67
N VAL A 31 24.64 -13.87 -15.58
CA VAL A 31 23.82 -12.95 -16.36
C VAL A 31 22.95 -12.14 -15.39
N VAL A 32 23.12 -10.83 -15.51
CA VAL A 32 22.12 -9.73 -15.57
C VAL A 32 22.57 -8.58 -14.66
N VAL A 33 23.24 -7.58 -15.27
CA VAL A 33 23.11 -6.19 -14.81
C VAL A 33 21.98 -5.60 -15.65
N THR A 34 20.88 -5.21 -15.02
CA THR A 34 19.84 -4.43 -15.70
C THR A 34 20.35 -2.99 -15.77
N GLU A 35 20.97 -2.61 -16.89
CA GLU A 35 21.37 -1.23 -17.12
C GLU A 35 20.25 -0.46 -17.81
N ARG A 36 19.92 0.72 -17.27
CA ARG A 36 19.09 1.70 -17.97
C ARG A 36 19.98 2.43 -18.97
N ALA A 37 19.66 2.31 -20.24
CA ALA A 37 20.33 3.04 -21.31
C ALA A 37 19.31 3.97 -21.96
N ASP A 38 19.40 5.27 -21.65
CA ASP A 38 18.53 6.29 -22.26
C ASP A 38 19.08 6.68 -23.65
N PRO A 39 18.20 7.00 -24.62
CA PRO A 39 18.64 7.39 -25.96
C PRO A 39 19.44 8.69 -25.94
N ALA A 40 20.47 8.78 -26.80
CA ALA A 40 21.31 9.98 -26.87
C ALA A 40 20.50 11.19 -27.36
N GLY A 41 20.56 12.30 -26.62
CA GLY A 41 19.98 13.58 -27.04
C GLY A 41 18.54 13.87 -26.58
N PHE A 42 17.93 13.00 -25.74
CA PHE A 42 16.58 13.22 -25.23
C PHE A 42 16.58 13.57 -23.73
N PRO A 43 15.83 14.60 -23.31
CA PRO A 43 15.70 14.94 -21.90
C PRO A 43 14.96 13.83 -21.13
N GLY A 44 15.24 13.72 -19.83
CA GLY A 44 14.48 12.86 -18.93
C GLY A 44 12.98 13.20 -18.97
N PRO A 45 12.09 12.22 -18.70
CA PRO A 45 10.67 12.35 -18.97
C PRO A 45 10.04 13.52 -18.20
N PRO A 46 9.22 14.38 -18.84
CA PRO A 46 8.33 15.28 -18.12
C PRO A 46 7.31 14.44 -17.32
N GLY A 47 6.79 14.98 -16.22
CA GLY A 47 5.78 14.29 -15.41
C GLY A 47 4.54 13.98 -16.24
N TYR A 48 4.27 12.69 -16.49
CA TYR A 48 3.08 12.23 -17.19
C TYR A 48 1.90 12.09 -16.23
N GLU A 49 0.68 12.26 -16.76
CA GLU A 49 -0.56 11.88 -16.08
C GLU A 49 -0.55 10.38 -15.74
N SER A 50 -1.31 9.97 -14.73
CA SER A 50 -1.43 8.57 -14.31
C SER A 50 -1.96 7.72 -15.47
N ARG A 51 -1.10 6.84 -16.00
CA ARG A 51 -1.42 5.87 -17.07
C ARG A 51 -1.16 4.47 -16.54
N ASP A 52 -2.07 3.54 -16.82
CA ASP A 52 -1.87 2.13 -16.53
C ASP A 52 -0.90 1.55 -17.57
N LEU A 53 0.36 1.45 -17.18
CA LEU A 53 1.44 0.96 -18.04
C LEU A 53 1.70 -0.52 -17.78
N GLY A 54 1.64 -1.35 -18.81
CA GLY A 54 1.98 -2.77 -18.71
C GLY A 54 2.62 -3.33 -19.99
N TYR A 55 2.96 -4.62 -19.98
CA TYR A 55 3.59 -5.25 -21.13
C TYR A 55 2.58 -5.50 -22.25
N VAL A 56 2.90 -5.00 -23.43
CA VAL A 56 2.05 -5.07 -24.63
C VAL A 56 2.57 -6.08 -25.65
N TYR A 57 3.84 -6.45 -25.52
CA TYR A 57 4.50 -7.54 -26.22
C TYR A 57 5.65 -8.05 -25.35
N ASP A 58 5.87 -9.37 -25.29
CA ASP A 58 6.93 -9.96 -24.46
C ASP A 58 7.52 -11.25 -25.06
N ASN A 59 8.70 -11.13 -25.66
CA ASN A 59 9.57 -12.24 -26.02
C ASN A 59 10.89 -12.24 -25.22
N LEU A 60 10.85 -11.80 -23.95
CA LEU A 60 12.05 -11.61 -23.12
C LEU A 60 11.96 -12.19 -21.70
N SER A 61 10.82 -12.07 -21.00
CA SER A 61 10.78 -12.22 -19.53
C SER A 61 11.25 -13.57 -18.96
N LEU A 62 11.09 -14.67 -19.70
CA LEU A 62 11.48 -16.03 -19.29
C LEU A 62 12.74 -16.52 -20.00
N THR A 63 13.42 -15.64 -20.72
CA THR A 63 14.64 -15.96 -21.46
C THR A 63 15.84 -16.10 -20.54
N PHE A 64 15.95 -15.21 -19.55
CA PHE A 64 17.02 -15.21 -18.55
C PHE A 64 16.51 -15.80 -17.24
N GLY A 65 16.92 -17.02 -16.91
CA GLY A 65 16.49 -17.72 -15.69
C GLY A 65 16.04 -19.16 -15.94
N GLN A 66 15.92 -19.58 -17.20
CA GLN A 66 15.66 -20.98 -17.57
C GLN A 66 16.72 -21.45 -18.57
N SER A 67 17.08 -22.74 -18.48
CA SER A 67 18.05 -23.50 -19.30
C SER A 67 18.55 -22.85 -20.61
N PRO A 68 19.83 -23.04 -21.00
CA PRO A 68 20.43 -22.52 -22.25
C PRO A 68 19.72 -22.90 -23.57
N THR A 69 18.62 -23.66 -23.50
CA THR A 69 17.74 -24.02 -24.61
C THR A 69 16.79 -22.91 -25.07
N ARG A 70 16.71 -21.78 -24.36
CA ARG A 70 15.74 -20.71 -24.67
C ARG A 70 16.26 -19.54 -25.48
N TRP A 71 17.55 -19.49 -25.79
CA TRP A 71 18.13 -18.40 -26.57
C TRP A 71 19.27 -18.86 -27.46
N GLY A 72 19.58 -18.04 -28.46
CA GLY A 72 20.66 -18.26 -29.41
C GLY A 72 21.18 -16.93 -29.95
N SER A 73 22.31 -17.01 -30.65
CA SER A 73 22.78 -15.90 -31.47
C SER A 73 23.14 -16.42 -32.84
N VAL A 74 22.81 -15.65 -33.86
CA VAL A 74 23.17 -16.00 -35.24
C VAL A 74 24.47 -15.29 -35.59
N VAL A 75 25.42 -16.04 -36.14
CA VAL A 75 26.69 -15.50 -36.65
C VAL A 75 26.38 -14.47 -37.73
N ASN A 76 27.09 -13.34 -37.72
CA ASN A 76 26.87 -12.20 -38.62
C ASN A 76 25.49 -11.50 -38.49
N TRP A 77 24.71 -11.76 -37.44
CA TRP A 77 23.44 -11.06 -37.27
C TRP A 77 23.61 -9.70 -36.59
N ARG A 78 23.91 -8.71 -37.42
CA ARG A 78 24.13 -7.31 -37.00
C ARG A 78 23.03 -6.38 -37.54
N HIS A 79 22.24 -6.86 -38.49
CA HIS A 79 21.12 -6.15 -39.07
C HIS A 79 19.95 -7.13 -39.26
N GLY A 80 18.83 -6.86 -38.59
CA GLY A 80 17.68 -7.75 -38.53
C GLY A 80 16.37 -6.99 -38.54
N LEU A 81 15.32 -7.67 -38.98
CA LEU A 81 13.96 -7.15 -39.06
C LEU A 81 13.00 -8.15 -38.43
N GLU A 82 12.28 -7.73 -37.40
CA GLU A 82 11.34 -8.56 -36.65
C GLU A 82 9.92 -8.05 -36.87
N ASP A 83 8.96 -8.95 -37.12
CA ASP A 83 7.55 -8.58 -37.12
C ASP A 83 6.99 -8.66 -35.69
N ILE A 84 6.44 -7.55 -35.21
CA ILE A 84 5.84 -7.48 -33.88
C ILE A 84 4.34 -7.34 -34.06
N SER A 85 3.57 -8.28 -33.56
CA SER A 85 2.13 -8.19 -33.43
C SER A 85 1.72 -8.13 -31.97
N PHE A 86 0.72 -7.32 -31.67
CA PHE A 86 0.11 -7.26 -30.34
C PHE A 86 -1.07 -8.23 -30.18
N VAL A 87 -1.30 -9.09 -31.18
CA VAL A 87 -2.33 -10.13 -31.17
C VAL A 87 -1.67 -11.49 -30.89
N PRO A 88 -2.08 -12.24 -29.85
CA PRO A 88 -3.01 -11.85 -28.79
C PRO A 88 -2.33 -10.93 -27.76
N GLY A 89 -3.06 -10.02 -27.13
CA GLY A 89 -2.47 -9.17 -26.09
C GLY A 89 -3.31 -7.96 -25.74
N PRO A 90 -2.89 -7.15 -24.74
CA PRO A 90 -3.63 -5.97 -24.28
C PRO A 90 -3.87 -4.92 -25.38
N TRP A 91 -3.04 -4.93 -26.43
CA TRP A 91 -3.12 -4.01 -27.57
C TRP A 91 -3.81 -4.57 -28.80
N ALA A 92 -4.36 -5.80 -28.73
CA ALA A 92 -5.01 -6.45 -29.86
C ALA A 92 -6.23 -5.67 -30.38
N ALA A 93 -6.98 -5.01 -29.49
CA ALA A 93 -8.24 -4.32 -29.84
C ALA A 93 -8.18 -2.78 -29.66
N VAL A 94 -6.99 -2.23 -29.46
CA VAL A 94 -6.80 -0.82 -29.10
C VAL A 94 -6.59 0.01 -30.36
N ALA A 95 -7.24 1.16 -30.52
CA ALA A 95 -7.06 1.97 -31.73
C ALA A 95 -5.86 2.94 -31.65
N THR A 96 -5.44 3.30 -30.44
CA THR A 96 -4.34 4.25 -30.21
C THR A 96 -3.38 3.63 -29.20
N ARG A 97 -2.14 3.43 -29.61
CA ARG A 97 -1.13 2.73 -28.81
C ARG A 97 0.07 3.66 -28.64
N LEU A 98 0.48 3.90 -27.40
CA LEU A 98 1.72 4.61 -27.11
C LEU A 98 2.64 3.72 -26.27
N MET A 99 3.82 3.48 -26.81
CA MET A 99 4.86 2.69 -26.17
C MET A 99 5.87 3.61 -25.51
N ASP A 100 6.15 3.39 -24.23
CA ASP A 100 6.98 4.30 -23.44
C ASP A 100 8.29 3.66 -22.98
N GLN A 101 8.44 2.34 -23.14
CA GLN A 101 9.62 1.60 -22.74
C GLN A 101 9.85 0.36 -23.61
N MET A 102 11.12 0.07 -23.86
CA MET A 102 11.59 -1.15 -24.53
C MET A 102 12.66 -1.82 -23.66
N SER A 103 12.48 -3.10 -23.36
CA SER A 103 13.55 -3.97 -22.88
C SER A 103 14.01 -4.86 -24.03
N TRP A 104 15.32 -4.98 -24.24
CA TRP A 104 15.88 -5.67 -25.40
C TRP A 104 17.21 -6.32 -25.00
N GLY A 105 17.81 -7.11 -25.88
CA GLY A 105 19.18 -7.49 -25.61
C GLY A 105 20.03 -7.95 -26.79
N VAL A 106 21.31 -7.99 -26.50
CA VAL A 106 22.39 -8.24 -27.46
C VAL A 106 23.41 -9.18 -26.83
N ARG A 107 24.03 -9.99 -27.67
CA ARG A 107 25.09 -10.90 -27.26
C ARG A 107 26.42 -10.23 -27.50
N ARG A 108 27.25 -10.26 -26.49
CA ARG A 108 28.65 -9.88 -26.57
C ARG A 108 29.54 -11.12 -26.67
N ALA A 109 30.43 -11.21 -27.66
CA ALA A 109 31.42 -12.27 -27.75
C ALA A 109 32.62 -12.02 -26.82
N ALA A 110 33.41 -13.06 -26.55
CA ALA A 110 34.61 -12.96 -25.73
C ALA A 110 35.72 -12.20 -26.48
N GLY A 111 36.25 -11.13 -25.87
CA GLY A 111 37.53 -10.53 -26.30
C GLY A 111 37.56 -9.01 -26.45
N GLY A 112 37.48 -8.25 -25.37
CA GLY A 112 37.82 -6.81 -25.34
C GLY A 112 36.64 -5.85 -25.21
N PRO A 113 36.88 -4.59 -24.76
CA PRO A 113 35.87 -3.53 -24.79
C PRO A 113 35.54 -3.18 -26.23
N TYR A 114 34.26 -3.22 -26.55
CA TYR A 114 33.76 -2.79 -27.84
C TYR A 114 32.65 -1.80 -27.59
N ASP A 115 32.81 -0.64 -28.21
CA ASP A 115 31.80 0.39 -28.28
C ASP A 115 31.03 0.15 -29.57
N VAL A 116 29.71 0.10 -29.48
CA VAL A 116 28.80 -0.03 -30.63
C VAL A 116 27.61 0.89 -30.49
N ASP A 117 27.00 1.21 -31.62
CA ASP A 117 25.74 1.92 -31.68
C ASP A 117 24.65 0.94 -32.10
N VAL A 118 23.66 0.76 -31.24
CA VAL A 118 22.50 -0.08 -31.55
C VAL A 118 21.36 0.84 -31.96
N ASN A 119 21.02 0.80 -33.24
CA ASN A 119 19.94 1.57 -33.82
C ASN A 119 18.67 0.73 -33.91
N PHE A 120 17.55 1.35 -33.57
CA PHE A 120 16.22 0.77 -33.66
C PHE A 120 15.36 1.68 -34.52
N LYS A 121 14.75 1.10 -35.55
CA LYS A 121 13.68 1.76 -36.31
C LYS A 121 12.39 0.98 -36.19
N PHE A 122 11.32 1.73 -35.95
CA PHE A 122 9.97 1.20 -35.82
C PHE A 122 9.26 1.50 -37.12
N TRP A 123 8.98 0.50 -37.95
CA TRP A 123 8.31 0.68 -39.22
C TRP A 123 6.84 0.36 -39.08
N ASP A 124 6.01 1.16 -39.75
CA ASP A 124 4.59 0.87 -39.88
C ASP A 124 4.38 -0.52 -40.49
N LYS A 125 3.32 -1.22 -40.07
CA LYS A 125 3.07 -2.59 -40.53
C LYS A 125 2.77 -2.62 -42.03
N ASP A 126 2.15 -1.57 -42.56
CA ASP A 126 1.82 -1.45 -43.98
C ASP A 126 3.03 -1.10 -44.86
N ASP A 127 4.14 -0.64 -44.25
CA ASP A 127 5.36 -0.24 -44.96
C ASP A 127 6.32 -1.42 -45.22
N VAL A 128 6.09 -2.58 -44.62
CA VAL A 128 7.04 -3.70 -44.63
C VAL A 128 6.37 -5.01 -45.00
N THR A 129 7.01 -5.75 -45.91
CA THR A 129 6.60 -7.09 -46.32
C THR A 129 7.82 -7.97 -46.52
N PHE A 130 7.86 -9.12 -45.84
CA PHE A 130 8.95 -10.09 -46.03
C PHE A 130 9.04 -10.65 -47.45
N ALA A 131 7.98 -10.58 -48.25
CA ALA A 131 8.00 -10.98 -49.66
C ALA A 131 8.61 -9.93 -50.60
N GLY A 132 8.88 -8.73 -50.08
CA GLY A 132 9.33 -7.57 -50.85
C GLY A 132 8.16 -6.63 -51.16
N SER A 133 8.39 -5.33 -51.07
CA SER A 133 7.38 -4.27 -51.23
C SER A 133 6.69 -4.28 -52.59
N LEU A 134 7.39 -4.70 -53.65
CA LEU A 134 6.85 -4.87 -55.00
C LEU A 134 6.95 -6.33 -55.48
N GLY A 135 7.18 -7.27 -54.56
CA GLY A 135 7.39 -8.69 -54.82
C GLY A 135 8.84 -9.15 -54.66
N THR A 136 9.09 -10.40 -55.01
CA THR A 136 10.38 -11.09 -54.80
C THR A 136 11.57 -10.33 -55.40
N GLY A 137 12.67 -10.27 -54.65
CA GLY A 137 13.91 -9.58 -55.04
C GLY A 137 13.84 -8.05 -54.92
N THR A 138 12.74 -7.48 -54.43
CA THR A 138 12.63 -6.05 -54.09
C THR A 138 12.79 -5.84 -52.58
N THR A 139 13.04 -4.61 -52.15
CA THR A 139 13.26 -4.30 -50.74
C THR A 139 12.03 -4.65 -49.89
N MET A 140 12.22 -5.29 -48.73
CA MET A 140 11.15 -5.63 -47.79
C MET A 140 10.47 -4.37 -47.25
N ILE A 141 11.25 -3.30 -47.05
CA ILE A 141 10.76 -1.98 -46.65
C ILE A 141 10.41 -1.20 -47.91
N ALA A 142 9.21 -0.63 -47.96
CA ALA A 142 8.73 0.14 -49.10
C ALA A 142 9.57 1.41 -49.35
N ALA A 143 9.79 1.73 -50.62
CA ALA A 143 10.51 2.93 -50.99
C ALA A 143 9.72 4.18 -50.54
N GLY A 144 10.32 4.99 -49.69
CA GLY A 144 9.70 6.20 -49.13
C GLY A 144 8.93 6.00 -47.83
N ALA A 145 8.92 4.78 -47.27
CA ALA A 145 8.48 4.54 -45.90
C ALA A 145 9.22 5.45 -44.93
N VAL A 146 8.54 5.92 -43.88
CA VAL A 146 9.12 6.74 -42.82
C VAL A 146 8.94 5.99 -41.51
N PRO A 147 10.00 5.75 -40.72
CA PRO A 147 9.85 5.03 -39.48
C PRO A 147 9.00 5.84 -38.50
N LEU A 148 8.11 5.17 -37.77
CA LEU A 148 7.32 5.69 -36.65
C LEU A 148 8.23 6.30 -35.58
N ALA A 149 9.40 5.70 -35.38
CA ALA A 149 10.48 6.22 -34.54
C ALA A 149 11.83 5.67 -35.00
N ASP A 150 12.89 6.46 -34.79
CA ASP A 150 14.28 6.10 -35.05
C ASP A 150 15.12 6.56 -33.85
N LEU A 151 15.78 5.62 -33.19
CA LEU A 151 16.62 5.92 -32.03
C LEU A 151 17.89 5.08 -32.02
N THR A 152 18.96 5.68 -31.49
CA THR A 152 20.25 5.01 -31.35
C THR A 152 20.67 4.99 -29.89
N ILE A 153 21.01 3.80 -29.40
CA ILE A 153 21.58 3.56 -28.07
C ILE A 153 23.09 3.38 -28.19
N LEU A 154 23.83 4.22 -27.47
CA LEU A 154 25.28 4.18 -27.45
C LEU A 154 25.74 3.21 -26.35
N LEU A 155 26.25 2.04 -26.75
CA LEU A 155 26.90 1.14 -25.81
C LEU A 155 28.37 1.53 -25.75
N ARG A 156 28.79 2.15 -24.64
CA ARG A 156 30.15 2.66 -24.42
C ARG A 156 30.76 2.09 -23.16
N ASN A 157 32.07 1.82 -23.19
CA ASN A 157 32.87 1.43 -22.03
C ASN A 157 32.29 0.26 -21.22
N GLN A 158 31.57 -0.63 -21.91
CA GLN A 158 31.10 -1.89 -21.34
C GLN A 158 32.37 -2.72 -21.09
N GLY A 159 32.89 -2.73 -19.85
CA GLY A 159 34.19 -3.32 -19.50
C GLY A 159 34.37 -4.73 -20.05
N THR A 160 35.61 -5.20 -20.22
CA THR A 160 35.86 -6.55 -20.75
C THR A 160 35.19 -7.59 -19.85
N PRO A 161 34.28 -8.45 -20.35
CA PRO A 161 33.65 -9.46 -19.52
C PRO A 161 34.74 -10.45 -19.10
N ALA A 162 34.91 -10.63 -17.80
CA ALA A 162 35.86 -11.57 -17.25
C ALA A 162 35.31 -13.01 -17.36
N GLY A 163 35.20 -13.58 -18.57
CA GLY A 163 34.98 -15.04 -18.65
C GLY A 163 34.20 -15.67 -19.80
N GLY A 164 33.81 -14.97 -20.86
CA GLY A 164 33.14 -15.62 -21.99
C GLY A 164 32.24 -14.68 -22.78
N ALA A 165 31.50 -15.24 -23.73
CA ALA A 165 30.43 -14.50 -24.39
C ALA A 165 29.26 -14.33 -23.41
N VAL A 166 28.72 -13.11 -23.29
CA VAL A 166 27.65 -12.77 -22.35
C VAL A 166 26.44 -12.27 -23.15
N ALA A 167 25.25 -12.65 -22.73
CA ALA A 167 24.00 -12.07 -23.22
C ALA A 167 23.57 -10.96 -22.27
N ASN A 168 23.41 -9.75 -22.79
CA ASN A 168 23.04 -8.57 -22.01
C ASN A 168 21.60 -8.19 -22.29
N GLN A 169 20.92 -7.73 -21.25
CA GLN A 169 19.59 -7.14 -21.33
C GLN A 169 19.69 -5.65 -20.95
N PHE A 170 19.07 -4.81 -21.76
CA PHE A 170 18.97 -3.37 -21.51
C PHE A 170 17.51 -2.98 -21.41
N THR A 171 17.23 -1.94 -20.62
CA THR A 171 15.91 -1.28 -20.63
C THR A 171 16.10 0.18 -21.00
N THR A 172 15.33 0.63 -21.98
CA THR A 172 15.41 1.96 -22.56
C THR A 172 14.06 2.63 -22.42
N SER A 173 14.06 3.85 -21.86
CA SER A 173 12.89 4.72 -21.86
C SER A 173 12.67 5.28 -23.27
N LEU A 174 11.48 5.13 -23.81
CA LEU A 174 11.02 5.74 -25.06
C LEU A 174 10.27 7.04 -24.82
N ALA A 175 9.88 7.33 -23.57
CA ALA A 175 9.12 8.53 -23.22
C ALA A 175 9.79 9.87 -23.60
N GLY A 176 11.11 9.89 -23.85
CA GLY A 176 11.82 11.08 -24.33
C GLY A 176 11.60 11.40 -25.81
N LEU A 177 11.10 10.46 -26.61
CA LEU A 177 10.87 10.64 -28.04
C LEU A 177 9.74 11.67 -28.31
N PRO A 178 9.71 12.32 -29.49
CA PRO A 178 8.64 13.23 -29.84
C PRO A 178 7.26 12.58 -29.69
N GLY A 179 6.33 13.24 -28.99
CA GLY A 179 5.02 12.67 -28.65
C GLY A 179 4.99 11.83 -27.36
N GLY A 180 6.11 11.72 -26.65
CA GLY A 180 6.18 11.04 -25.35
C GLY A 180 6.29 9.52 -25.42
N GLY A 181 6.74 8.98 -26.55
CA GLY A 181 6.83 7.53 -26.80
C GLY A 181 6.83 7.21 -28.29
N VAL A 182 6.65 5.93 -28.63
CA VAL A 182 6.41 5.48 -30.01
C VAL A 182 4.91 5.26 -30.18
N SER A 183 4.28 6.04 -31.06
CA SER A 183 2.86 5.87 -31.40
C SER A 183 2.73 4.79 -32.48
N VAL A 184 1.97 3.73 -32.19
CA VAL A 184 1.77 2.61 -33.12
C VAL A 184 0.33 2.62 -33.66
N PRO A 185 0.12 2.88 -34.96
CA PRO A 185 -1.22 3.02 -35.53
C PRO A 185 -1.96 1.67 -35.66
N ASP A 186 -1.24 0.58 -35.93
CA ASP A 186 -1.82 -0.73 -36.21
C ASP A 186 -1.68 -1.75 -35.07
N ASP A 187 -2.20 -2.96 -35.30
CA ASP A 187 -2.10 -4.12 -34.39
C ASP A 187 -0.68 -4.70 -34.26
N GLY A 188 0.32 -4.00 -34.77
CA GLY A 188 1.71 -4.39 -34.82
C GLY A 188 2.56 -3.37 -35.55
N PHE A 189 3.84 -3.69 -35.71
CA PHE A 189 4.83 -2.90 -36.44
C PHE A 189 6.01 -3.82 -36.79
N PHE A 190 6.95 -3.36 -37.61
CA PHE A 190 8.23 -4.07 -37.80
C PHE A 190 9.35 -3.35 -37.06
N LEU A 191 10.16 -4.12 -36.32
CA LEU A 191 11.34 -3.61 -35.62
C LEU A 191 12.59 -3.92 -36.45
N GLU A 192 13.23 -2.89 -37.00
CA GLU A 192 14.57 -3.00 -37.56
C GLU A 192 15.59 -2.77 -36.44
N ILE A 193 16.58 -3.66 -36.36
CA ILE A 193 17.69 -3.57 -35.41
C ILE A 193 18.99 -3.59 -36.20
N SER A 194 19.81 -2.56 -35.99
CA SER A 194 21.12 -2.42 -36.62
C SER A 194 22.20 -2.19 -35.58
N ILE A 195 23.34 -2.86 -35.71
CA ILE A 195 24.51 -2.70 -34.85
C ILE A 195 25.64 -2.11 -35.69
N PHE A 196 26.05 -0.88 -35.36
CA PHE A 196 27.10 -0.14 -36.04
C PHE A 196 28.37 -0.05 -35.19
N ASP A 197 29.52 0.11 -35.86
CA ASP A 197 30.74 0.54 -35.19
C ASP A 197 30.51 1.93 -34.56
N ALA A 198 30.96 2.12 -33.33
CA ALA A 198 30.66 3.33 -32.54
C ALA A 198 30.95 4.65 -33.28
N GLY A 199 29.95 5.52 -33.33
CA GLY A 199 30.02 6.84 -33.95
C GLY A 199 30.01 6.80 -35.48
N THR A 200 29.69 5.66 -36.09
CA THR A 200 29.65 5.48 -37.54
C THR A 200 28.29 4.94 -37.99
N THR A 201 28.07 4.90 -39.31
CA THR A 201 26.93 4.22 -39.94
C THR A 201 27.36 2.91 -40.60
N THR A 202 28.60 2.48 -40.37
CA THR A 202 29.12 1.22 -40.92
C THR A 202 28.72 0.12 -39.97
N PHE A 203 28.09 -0.94 -40.49
CA PHE A 203 27.76 -2.10 -39.68
C PHE A 203 28.99 -2.59 -38.93
N ALA A 204 28.79 -2.95 -37.66
CA ALA A 204 29.89 -3.31 -36.77
C ALA A 204 30.78 -4.31 -37.50
N THR A 205 32.08 -4.05 -37.61
CA THR A 205 32.96 -4.84 -38.51
C THR A 205 33.30 -6.22 -37.97
N ASN A 206 33.12 -6.40 -36.66
CA ASN A 206 33.37 -7.65 -35.97
C ASN A 206 32.08 -8.26 -35.43
N ASP A 207 32.16 -9.54 -35.10
CA ASP A 207 31.04 -10.34 -34.64
C ASP A 207 30.88 -10.31 -33.11
N ASN A 208 31.48 -9.30 -32.46
CA ASN A 208 31.50 -9.23 -31.01
C ASN A 208 30.22 -8.70 -30.43
N TYR A 209 29.39 -7.99 -31.19
CA TYR A 209 28.00 -7.76 -30.82
C TYR A 209 27.08 -8.38 -31.87
N ARG A 210 26.04 -9.06 -31.39
CA ARG A 210 25.07 -9.74 -32.22
C ARG A 210 23.67 -9.58 -31.63
N ILE A 211 22.69 -9.59 -32.51
CA ILE A 211 21.28 -9.72 -32.17
C ILE A 211 21.06 -11.08 -31.47
N ILE A 212 20.31 -11.07 -30.37
CA ILE A 212 19.89 -12.29 -29.67
C ILE A 212 18.49 -12.66 -30.08
N VAL A 213 18.30 -13.93 -30.34
CA VAL A 213 16.98 -14.55 -30.47
C VAL A 213 16.66 -15.38 -29.27
N ALA A 214 15.41 -15.35 -28.90
CA ALA A 214 14.89 -16.00 -27.73
C ALA A 214 13.49 -16.57 -27.97
N THR A 215 13.11 -17.46 -27.06
CA THR A 215 11.75 -17.94 -26.94
C THR A 215 11.29 -17.75 -25.50
N ASN A 216 10.27 -16.93 -25.34
CA ASN A 216 9.64 -16.68 -24.05
C ASN A 216 8.52 -17.70 -23.75
N SER A 217 8.08 -18.45 -24.75
CA SER A 217 7.02 -19.45 -24.63
C SER A 217 7.57 -20.89 -24.65
N THR A 218 6.66 -21.85 -24.53
CA THR A 218 6.96 -23.28 -24.76
C THR A 218 6.51 -23.75 -26.14
N ALA A 219 6.20 -22.81 -27.04
CA ALA A 219 5.69 -23.14 -28.36
C ALA A 219 6.71 -23.96 -29.18
N PRO A 220 6.24 -24.98 -29.91
CA PRO A 220 7.09 -25.73 -30.83
C PRO A 220 7.56 -24.84 -31.98
N ALA A 221 8.53 -25.31 -32.76
CA ALA A 221 8.96 -24.66 -33.99
C ALA A 221 7.76 -24.30 -34.90
N GLY A 222 7.72 -23.05 -35.36
CA GLY A 222 6.60 -22.49 -36.12
C GLY A 222 5.47 -21.88 -35.27
N GLY A 223 5.49 -22.05 -33.95
CA GLY A 223 4.54 -21.39 -33.04
C GLY A 223 4.98 -19.99 -32.59
N ASN A 224 4.18 -19.34 -31.74
CA ASN A 224 4.48 -18.01 -31.22
C ASN A 224 5.52 -18.06 -30.07
N PRO A 225 6.70 -17.46 -30.20
CA PRO A 225 7.70 -17.44 -29.14
C PRO A 225 7.35 -16.46 -28.00
N ALA A 226 6.46 -15.49 -28.21
CA ALA A 226 6.07 -14.51 -27.21
C ALA A 226 4.99 -15.05 -26.24
N THR A 227 4.93 -14.49 -25.03
CA THR A 227 3.86 -14.76 -24.04
C THR A 227 2.75 -13.72 -24.07
N VAL A 228 3.08 -12.50 -24.51
CA VAL A 228 2.15 -11.41 -24.83
C VAL A 228 2.50 -10.91 -26.23
N GLY A 229 1.50 -10.68 -27.06
CA GLY A 229 1.66 -10.43 -28.48
C GLY A 229 2.07 -11.69 -29.25
N SER A 230 2.53 -11.50 -30.48
CA SER A 230 3.12 -12.54 -31.31
C SER A 230 4.16 -12.01 -32.26
N THR A 231 5.01 -12.89 -32.76
CA THR A 231 5.89 -12.67 -33.91
C THR A 231 5.82 -13.91 -34.79
N ALA A 232 5.92 -13.73 -36.11
CA ALA A 232 6.02 -14.83 -37.03
C ALA A 232 7.38 -15.53 -36.86
N PRO A 233 7.48 -16.81 -37.28
CA PRO A 233 8.78 -17.48 -37.33
C PRO A 233 9.78 -16.83 -38.31
N ASP A 234 9.27 -16.01 -39.24
CA ASP A 234 10.05 -15.36 -40.28
C ASP A 234 10.67 -14.07 -39.77
N VAL A 235 11.95 -13.88 -40.05
CA VAL A 235 12.73 -12.68 -39.74
C VAL A 235 13.41 -12.18 -41.02
N GLY A 236 13.57 -10.87 -41.14
CA GLY A 236 14.47 -10.28 -42.12
C GLY A 236 15.90 -10.31 -41.59
N PHE A 237 16.82 -10.71 -42.45
CA PHE A 237 18.22 -10.90 -42.15
C PHE A 237 19.03 -10.37 -43.32
N ASP A 238 19.68 -9.22 -43.15
CA ASP A 238 20.59 -8.66 -44.15
C ASP A 238 21.88 -9.50 -44.12
N ALA A 239 21.97 -10.43 -45.07
CA ALA A 239 22.93 -11.51 -45.03
C ALA A 239 24.33 -11.14 -45.52
N ASP A 240 24.38 -10.22 -46.46
CA ASP A 240 25.60 -9.69 -47.07
C ASP A 240 26.00 -8.33 -46.49
N VAL A 241 25.18 -7.77 -45.58
CA VAL A 241 25.48 -6.58 -44.78
C VAL A 241 25.59 -5.35 -45.68
N ASP A 242 24.76 -5.29 -46.73
CA ASP A 242 24.72 -4.20 -47.70
C ASP A 242 23.74 -3.07 -47.31
N GLY A 243 22.96 -3.29 -46.23
CA GLY A 243 21.98 -2.35 -45.70
C GLY A 243 20.60 -2.46 -46.31
N VAL A 244 20.35 -3.48 -47.15
CA VAL A 244 19.07 -3.73 -47.81
C VAL A 244 18.53 -5.07 -47.32
N PHE A 245 17.20 -5.13 -47.12
CA PHE A 245 16.51 -6.40 -46.94
C PHE A 245 15.80 -6.78 -48.25
N LEU A 246 16.27 -7.76 -49.01
CA LEU A 246 15.63 -8.30 -50.20
C LEU A 246 14.55 -9.31 -49.82
N GLY A 247 13.33 -9.02 -50.27
CA GLY A 247 12.15 -9.82 -50.02
C GLY A 247 12.13 -11.12 -50.80
N GLU A 248 11.62 -12.17 -50.17
CA GLU A 248 11.48 -13.51 -50.76
C GLU A 248 10.13 -14.12 -50.39
N PRO A 249 9.49 -14.91 -51.28
CA PRO A 249 8.12 -15.39 -51.06
C PRO A 249 8.05 -16.46 -49.97
N ALA A 250 9.17 -17.10 -49.62
CA ALA A 250 9.29 -18.07 -48.55
C ALA A 250 10.62 -17.89 -47.81
N ALA A 251 10.63 -18.22 -46.52
CA ALA A 251 11.87 -18.26 -45.75
C ALA A 251 12.82 -19.35 -46.25
N GLY A 252 14.11 -19.02 -46.33
CA GLY A 252 15.17 -19.93 -46.76
C GLY A 252 16.41 -19.79 -45.87
N GLY A 253 17.29 -20.79 -45.90
CA GLY A 253 18.51 -20.80 -45.05
C GLY A 253 19.60 -19.82 -45.49
N THR A 254 19.53 -19.33 -46.74
CA THR A 254 20.52 -18.42 -47.34
C THR A 254 19.91 -17.12 -47.85
N THR A 255 18.59 -17.03 -47.89
CA THR A 255 17.86 -15.82 -48.28
C THR A 255 17.85 -14.83 -47.14
N GLU A 256 17.45 -13.59 -47.43
CA GLU A 256 17.33 -12.55 -46.41
C GLU A 256 16.02 -12.68 -45.60
N ARG A 257 14.97 -13.28 -46.18
CA ARG A 257 13.86 -13.81 -45.37
C ARG A 257 14.26 -15.17 -44.81
N ARG A 258 14.33 -15.31 -43.49
CA ARG A 258 14.73 -16.55 -42.81
C ARG A 258 13.72 -16.95 -41.77
N ALA A 259 13.63 -18.24 -41.48
CA ALA A 259 12.90 -18.72 -40.31
C ALA A 259 13.92 -19.18 -39.29
N TYR A 260 13.91 -18.61 -38.08
CA TYR A 260 14.84 -19.02 -37.03
C TYR A 260 14.21 -20.00 -36.06
N VAL A 261 14.92 -21.10 -35.82
CA VAL A 261 14.48 -22.17 -34.92
C VAL A 261 15.63 -22.51 -33.98
N LEU A 262 15.35 -22.56 -32.68
CA LEU A 262 16.32 -23.02 -31.68
C LEU A 262 16.39 -24.55 -31.75
N THR A 263 17.39 -25.07 -32.46
CA THR A 263 17.60 -26.51 -32.69
C THR A 263 18.27 -27.24 -31.52
N ASN A 264 18.82 -26.49 -30.56
CA ASN A 264 19.42 -27.04 -29.34
C ASN A 264 18.38 -27.30 -28.24
N ALA A 265 17.10 -26.97 -28.48
CA ALA A 265 15.99 -27.35 -27.62
C ALA A 265 15.35 -28.64 -28.16
N THR A 266 15.11 -29.64 -27.30
CA THR A 266 14.24 -30.77 -27.65
C THR A 266 12.91 -30.59 -26.91
N PRO A 267 11.77 -30.38 -27.59
CA PRO A 267 11.62 -30.20 -29.04
C PRO A 267 12.15 -28.84 -29.55
N ASN A 268 12.43 -28.75 -30.86
CA ASN A 268 12.77 -27.49 -31.53
C ASN A 268 11.74 -26.41 -31.19
N ARG A 269 12.19 -25.19 -30.91
CA ARG A 269 11.32 -24.07 -30.50
C ARG A 269 11.35 -22.94 -31.52
N ALA A 270 10.20 -22.28 -31.68
CA ALA A 270 10.15 -21.00 -32.38
C ALA A 270 10.96 -19.96 -31.59
N ALA A 271 11.58 -19.03 -32.29
CA ALA A 271 12.32 -17.95 -31.68
C ALA A 271 12.18 -16.68 -32.52
N GLY A 272 12.20 -15.56 -31.83
CA GLY A 272 12.18 -14.21 -32.40
C GLY A 272 13.18 -13.34 -31.66
N TYR A 273 13.32 -12.08 -32.07
CA TYR A 273 14.21 -11.14 -31.39
C TYR A 273 13.84 -11.02 -29.90
N MET A 274 14.87 -10.99 -29.05
CA MET A 274 14.71 -10.89 -27.61
C MET A 274 14.36 -9.46 -27.21
N VAL A 275 13.07 -9.14 -27.26
CA VAL A 275 12.53 -7.81 -26.94
C VAL A 275 11.20 -7.91 -26.19
N ARG A 276 10.92 -6.89 -25.40
CA ARG A 276 9.67 -6.68 -24.68
C ARG A 276 9.33 -5.20 -24.67
N PHE A 277 8.05 -4.89 -24.84
CA PHE A 277 7.55 -3.53 -24.93
C PHE A 277 6.56 -3.26 -23.81
N ARG A 278 6.64 -2.06 -23.22
CA ARG A 278 5.65 -1.52 -22.29
C ARG A 278 4.95 -0.34 -22.93
N GLY A 279 3.65 -0.22 -22.65
CA GLY A 279 2.86 0.93 -23.07
C GLY A 279 1.54 0.97 -22.32
N ASP A 280 0.70 1.91 -22.76
CA ASP A 280 -0.64 2.14 -22.20
C ASP A 280 -1.56 0.96 -22.38
N ILE A 281 -1.88 0.23 -21.33
CA ILE A 281 -2.93 -0.76 -21.42
C ILE A 281 -4.25 -0.05 -21.17
N PRO A 282 -5.22 -0.06 -22.10
CA PRO A 282 -6.54 0.45 -21.77
C PRO A 282 -7.06 -0.36 -20.60
N PRO A 283 -7.74 0.30 -19.64
CA PRO A 283 -8.33 -0.42 -18.54
C PRO A 283 -9.22 -1.53 -19.11
N PRO A 284 -9.14 -2.76 -18.56
CA PRO A 284 -10.00 -3.84 -19.02
C PRO A 284 -11.46 -3.37 -18.95
N PRO A 285 -12.31 -3.79 -19.89
CA PRO A 285 -13.71 -3.40 -19.87
C PRO A 285 -14.30 -3.78 -18.50
N PRO A 286 -15.11 -2.92 -17.89
CA PRO A 286 -15.74 -3.24 -16.62
C PRO A 286 -16.49 -4.58 -16.69
N PRO A 287 -16.44 -5.40 -15.63
CA PRO A 287 -17.21 -6.64 -15.54
C PRO A 287 -18.71 -6.37 -15.75
N THR A 288 -19.43 -7.39 -16.20
CA THR A 288 -20.90 -7.30 -16.21
C THR A 288 -21.38 -7.13 -14.78
N ALA A 289 -21.93 -5.96 -14.48
CA ALA A 289 -22.34 -5.56 -13.15
C ALA A 289 -23.85 -5.27 -13.11
N ILE A 290 -24.43 -5.46 -11.92
CA ILE A 290 -25.80 -5.04 -11.68
C ILE A 290 -25.80 -3.54 -11.40
N ASP A 291 -26.46 -2.76 -12.25
CA ASP A 291 -26.55 -1.31 -12.09
C ASP A 291 -27.55 -0.94 -10.98
N LEU A 292 -27.04 -0.29 -9.93
CA LEU A 292 -27.82 0.23 -8.81
C LEU A 292 -28.17 1.72 -8.98
N GLY A 293 -27.66 2.37 -10.04
CA GLY A 293 -27.82 3.79 -10.27
C GLY A 293 -27.07 4.66 -9.27
N CYS A 294 -27.46 5.93 -9.19
CA CYS A 294 -26.90 6.83 -8.18
C CYS A 294 -27.56 6.55 -6.83
N ILE A 295 -26.74 6.34 -5.80
CA ILE A 295 -27.21 5.94 -4.48
C ILE A 295 -27.91 7.14 -3.82
N ALA A 296 -29.20 6.98 -3.50
CA ALA A 296 -29.98 7.99 -2.79
C ALA A 296 -29.61 8.05 -1.30
N ASP A 297 -29.92 9.17 -0.64
CA ASP A 297 -29.64 9.34 0.81
C ASP A 297 -30.43 8.38 1.71
N THR A 298 -31.49 7.74 1.19
CA THR A 298 -32.20 6.65 1.87
C THR A 298 -31.38 5.35 1.93
N GLY A 299 -30.25 5.30 1.23
CA GLY A 299 -29.45 4.09 1.05
C GLY A 299 -30.06 3.10 0.05
N VAL A 300 -29.34 2.01 -0.16
CA VAL A 300 -29.74 0.85 -0.96
C VAL A 300 -29.40 -0.41 -0.19
N ALA A 301 -30.35 -1.32 -0.03
CA ALA A 301 -30.10 -2.67 0.47
C ALA A 301 -30.48 -3.67 -0.62
N ARG A 302 -29.58 -4.61 -0.89
CA ARG A 302 -29.74 -5.57 -1.98
C ARG A 302 -29.25 -6.94 -1.54
N SER A 303 -30.02 -7.98 -1.88
CA SER A 303 -29.61 -9.36 -1.65
C SER A 303 -29.58 -10.12 -2.97
N ASP A 304 -28.52 -10.90 -3.18
CA ASP A 304 -28.32 -11.74 -4.36
C ASP A 304 -27.75 -13.11 -3.94
N THR A 305 -27.46 -13.97 -4.90
CA THR A 305 -26.79 -15.26 -4.68
C THR A 305 -25.44 -15.26 -5.37
N LEU A 306 -24.39 -15.51 -4.59
CA LEU A 306 -23.03 -15.69 -5.07
C LEU A 306 -22.83 -17.14 -5.53
N ALA A 307 -22.34 -17.34 -6.75
CA ALA A 307 -21.92 -18.66 -7.21
C ALA A 307 -20.53 -19.02 -6.68
N ALA A 308 -20.23 -20.32 -6.55
CA ALA A 308 -18.93 -20.81 -6.09
C ALA A 308 -17.76 -20.24 -6.91
N ASN A 309 -16.72 -19.75 -6.23
CA ASN A 309 -15.52 -19.14 -6.82
C ASN A 309 -15.83 -18.00 -7.82
N THR A 310 -16.85 -17.19 -7.52
CA THR A 310 -17.19 -15.99 -8.31
C THR A 310 -17.28 -14.75 -7.43
N ALA A 311 -17.15 -13.59 -8.06
CA ALA A 311 -17.50 -12.31 -7.44
C ALA A 311 -18.77 -11.77 -8.10
N GLN A 312 -19.68 -11.23 -7.30
CA GLN A 312 -20.84 -10.48 -7.78
C GLN A 312 -20.45 -9.00 -7.91
N TRP A 313 -20.67 -8.44 -9.10
CA TRP A 313 -20.32 -7.06 -9.41
C TRP A 313 -21.55 -6.16 -9.40
N TYR A 314 -21.39 -4.97 -8.85
CA TYR A 314 -22.40 -3.91 -8.80
C TYR A 314 -21.80 -2.61 -9.35
N GLN A 315 -22.58 -1.88 -10.13
CA GLN A 315 -22.23 -0.53 -10.56
C GLN A 315 -23.02 0.47 -9.73
N VAL A 316 -22.33 1.46 -9.17
CA VAL A 316 -22.92 2.51 -8.34
C VAL A 316 -22.47 3.87 -8.81
N CYS A 317 -23.32 4.88 -8.61
CA CYS A 317 -23.00 6.28 -8.89
C CYS A 317 -23.09 7.12 -7.60
N LEU A 318 -22.16 8.06 -7.42
CA LEU A 318 -22.24 9.12 -6.43
C LEU A 318 -22.47 10.46 -7.14
N VAL A 319 -23.55 11.17 -6.78
CA VAL A 319 -23.88 12.47 -7.40
C VAL A 319 -22.98 13.61 -6.93
N ASP A 320 -22.37 13.45 -5.75
CA ASP A 320 -21.37 14.34 -5.18
C ASP A 320 -20.28 13.51 -4.50
N ALA A 321 -19.17 14.14 -4.14
CA ALA A 321 -18.04 13.49 -3.49
C ALA A 321 -18.36 13.11 -2.03
N ALA A 322 -17.96 11.90 -1.62
CA ALA A 322 -17.91 11.48 -0.22
C ALA A 322 -16.56 11.96 0.37
N ASN A 323 -16.54 13.22 0.81
CA ASN A 323 -15.33 13.85 1.35
C ASN A 323 -15.63 14.73 2.56
N ASP A 324 -14.55 15.08 3.26
CA ASP A 324 -14.63 15.75 4.55
C ASP A 324 -15.02 17.23 4.40
N ALA A 325 -14.63 17.86 3.29
CA ALA A 325 -14.94 19.27 3.02
C ALA A 325 -16.44 19.50 2.76
N ALA A 326 -17.12 18.56 2.11
CA ALA A 326 -18.55 18.59 1.84
C ALA A 326 -19.40 18.04 3.01
N LEU A 327 -18.75 17.51 4.05
CA LEU A 327 -19.39 16.77 5.12
C LEU A 327 -20.23 15.57 4.63
N HIS A 328 -19.71 14.86 3.63
CA HIS A 328 -20.38 13.72 3.01
C HIS A 328 -19.68 12.39 3.32
N PHE A 329 -20.42 11.29 3.26
CA PHE A 329 -19.91 9.93 3.46
C PHE A 329 -20.49 8.92 2.46
N LEU A 330 -19.80 7.80 2.31
CA LEU A 330 -20.33 6.56 1.73
C LEU A 330 -19.91 5.40 2.63
N ASP A 331 -20.87 4.62 3.09
CA ASP A 331 -20.62 3.35 3.75
C ASP A 331 -21.18 2.22 2.89
N ALA A 332 -20.45 1.11 2.88
CA ALA A 332 -20.85 -0.13 2.26
C ALA A 332 -20.56 -1.27 3.24
N ASP A 333 -21.48 -2.21 3.39
CA ASP A 333 -21.24 -3.43 4.16
C ASP A 333 -21.98 -4.62 3.56
N THR A 334 -21.64 -5.79 4.09
CA THR A 334 -22.25 -7.07 3.68
C THR A 334 -23.11 -7.70 4.77
N GLU A 335 -23.62 -6.88 5.70
CA GLU A 335 -24.38 -7.34 6.84
C GLU A 335 -25.68 -8.05 6.42
N GLY A 336 -25.98 -9.15 7.11
CA GLY A 336 -27.10 -10.02 6.77
C GLY A 336 -26.80 -10.98 5.60
N SER A 337 -25.55 -11.11 5.17
CA SER A 337 -25.12 -12.20 4.28
C SER A 337 -25.22 -13.55 5.00
N GLY A 338 -25.51 -14.61 4.23
CA GLY A 338 -25.54 -15.99 4.72
C GLY A 338 -24.19 -16.70 4.64
N VAL A 339 -23.19 -16.02 4.10
CA VAL A 339 -21.78 -16.44 4.02
C VAL A 339 -20.90 -15.30 4.47
N ASP A 340 -19.68 -15.62 4.88
CA ASP A 340 -18.64 -14.65 5.19
C ASP A 340 -18.15 -14.00 3.88
N CYS A 341 -18.06 -12.67 3.82
CA CYS A 341 -17.87 -11.92 2.59
C CYS A 341 -16.63 -11.03 2.64
N SER A 342 -15.93 -10.93 1.52
CA SER A 342 -14.98 -9.85 1.23
C SER A 342 -15.53 -8.91 0.16
N MET A 343 -15.20 -7.63 0.26
CA MET A 343 -15.68 -6.59 -0.64
C MET A 343 -14.54 -5.69 -1.11
N ALA A 344 -14.63 -5.21 -2.35
CA ALA A 344 -13.74 -4.21 -2.90
C ALA A 344 -14.50 -3.17 -3.71
N ILE A 345 -13.98 -1.93 -3.74
CA ILE A 345 -14.49 -0.85 -4.57
C ILE A 345 -13.43 -0.36 -5.56
N PHE A 346 -13.85 -0.15 -6.79
CA PHE A 346 -13.03 0.22 -7.93
C PHE A 346 -13.55 1.50 -8.58
N THR A 347 -12.65 2.28 -9.18
CA THR A 347 -13.02 3.36 -10.09
C THR A 347 -13.68 2.81 -11.37
N ALA A 348 -14.26 3.68 -12.19
CA ALA A 348 -14.77 3.30 -13.51
C ALA A 348 -13.69 2.76 -14.48
N THR A 349 -12.41 3.02 -14.19
CA THR A 349 -11.26 2.50 -14.95
C THR A 349 -10.70 1.20 -14.35
N GLY A 350 -11.31 0.66 -13.30
CA GLY A 350 -10.88 -0.60 -12.69
C GLY A 350 -9.68 -0.49 -11.74
N THR A 351 -9.27 0.72 -11.37
CA THR A 351 -8.30 0.94 -10.29
C THR A 351 -8.95 0.57 -8.97
N LEU A 352 -8.31 -0.31 -8.19
CA LEU A 352 -8.75 -0.67 -6.85
C LEU A 352 -8.55 0.51 -5.91
N ILE A 353 -9.61 0.92 -5.23
CA ILE A 353 -9.57 2.00 -4.25
C ILE A 353 -9.34 1.42 -2.86
N SER A 354 -10.13 0.43 -2.49
CA SER A 354 -10.06 -0.22 -1.19
C SER A 354 -10.72 -1.60 -1.22
N ALA A 355 -10.31 -2.46 -0.30
CA ALA A 355 -10.91 -3.76 -0.07
C ALA A 355 -10.90 -4.07 1.43
N ASP A 356 -11.89 -4.84 1.86
CA ASP A 356 -12.07 -5.26 3.24
C ASP A 356 -12.67 -6.67 3.29
N ALA A 357 -12.36 -7.43 4.33
CA ALA A 357 -12.78 -8.81 4.49
C ALA A 357 -13.35 -9.14 5.88
N ASP A 358 -13.25 -8.23 6.85
CA ASP A 358 -13.53 -8.50 8.26
C ASP A 358 -13.84 -7.23 9.08
N GLY A 359 -14.13 -6.11 8.43
CA GLY A 359 -14.39 -4.85 9.11
C GLY A 359 -15.79 -4.72 9.72
N GLY A 360 -16.74 -5.58 9.33
CA GLY A 360 -18.12 -5.66 9.80
C GLY A 360 -18.34 -6.76 10.83
N SER A 361 -19.60 -6.98 11.20
CA SER A 361 -19.99 -7.90 12.26
C SER A 361 -19.85 -9.36 11.84
N GLY A 362 -19.40 -10.21 12.78
CA GLY A 362 -19.25 -11.65 12.56
C GLY A 362 -18.34 -12.05 11.39
N GLY A 363 -17.43 -11.18 10.95
CA GLY A 363 -16.55 -11.37 9.80
C GLY A 363 -17.03 -10.71 8.50
N SER A 364 -18.22 -10.10 8.47
CA SER A 364 -18.71 -9.39 7.28
C SER A 364 -17.71 -8.31 6.82
N ALA A 365 -17.64 -8.03 5.52
CA ALA A 365 -16.87 -6.90 5.01
C ALA A 365 -17.58 -5.57 5.24
N GLN A 366 -16.81 -4.51 5.54
CA GLN A 366 -17.26 -3.14 5.71
C GLN A 366 -16.27 -2.13 5.12
N LEU A 367 -16.73 -1.30 4.20
CA LEU A 367 -16.02 -0.12 3.69
C LEU A 367 -16.72 1.17 4.14
N SER A 368 -15.94 2.21 4.40
CA SER A 368 -16.43 3.49 4.93
C SER A 368 -15.52 4.63 4.46
N PHE A 369 -16.12 5.62 3.82
CA PHE A 369 -15.46 6.77 3.18
C PHE A 369 -16.06 8.09 3.65
N GLY A 370 -15.28 9.17 3.53
CA GLY A 370 -15.70 10.52 3.86
C GLY A 370 -15.72 10.77 5.37
N VAL A 371 -16.61 11.65 5.84
CA VAL A 371 -16.54 12.17 7.22
C VAL A 371 -17.57 11.57 8.17
N GLY A 372 -17.23 11.68 9.45
CA GLY A 372 -18.14 11.44 10.55
C GLY A 372 -18.11 9.99 10.99
N ARG A 373 -18.35 9.80 12.29
CA ARG A 373 -18.42 8.48 12.91
C ARG A 373 -19.87 8.07 13.10
N ARG A 374 -20.22 6.88 12.63
CA ARG A 374 -21.54 6.25 12.83
C ARG A 374 -21.38 4.96 13.62
N ALA A 375 -22.46 4.51 14.23
CA ALA A 375 -22.45 3.33 15.10
C ALA A 375 -22.03 2.08 14.30
N ALA A 376 -21.23 1.22 14.93
CA ALA A 376 -20.97 -0.10 14.39
C ALA A 376 -22.25 -0.95 14.41
N LEU A 377 -22.35 -1.89 13.48
CA LEU A 377 -23.31 -2.98 13.57
C LEU A 377 -22.66 -4.16 14.30
N GLY A 378 -23.36 -4.70 15.31
CA GLY A 378 -22.86 -5.84 16.10
C GLY A 378 -21.50 -5.59 16.74
N ASP A 379 -20.56 -6.50 16.49
CA ASP A 379 -19.15 -6.45 16.91
C ASP A 379 -18.22 -5.87 15.83
N GLY A 380 -18.77 -5.34 14.74
CA GLY A 380 -18.02 -4.71 13.67
C GLY A 380 -17.37 -3.38 14.08
N LEU A 381 -16.62 -2.81 13.15
CA LEU A 381 -15.95 -1.53 13.36
C LEU A 381 -16.94 -0.38 13.13
N GLN A 382 -16.70 0.77 13.76
CA GLN A 382 -17.51 1.96 13.50
C GLN A 382 -17.27 2.50 12.09
N TYR A 383 -18.31 2.99 11.41
CA TYR A 383 -18.13 3.66 10.13
C TYR A 383 -17.55 5.06 10.38
N ASP A 384 -16.26 5.25 10.10
CA ASP A 384 -15.48 6.43 10.45
C ASP A 384 -14.71 7.02 9.25
N GLY A 385 -15.02 6.55 8.05
CA GLY A 385 -14.37 7.01 6.83
C GLY A 385 -12.96 6.48 6.62
N ARG A 386 -12.45 5.50 7.39
CA ARG A 386 -11.05 5.00 7.32
C ARG A 386 -10.52 4.67 5.92
N HIS A 387 -11.39 4.34 4.97
CA HIS A 387 -10.99 3.91 3.63
C HIS A 387 -10.71 5.08 2.68
N GLY A 388 -10.84 6.33 3.14
CA GLY A 388 -10.43 7.51 2.39
C GLY A 388 -11.62 8.39 1.96
N GLN A 389 -11.41 9.18 0.91
CA GLN A 389 -12.44 9.99 0.28
C GLN A 389 -12.72 9.48 -1.12
N LEU A 390 -13.94 9.72 -1.60
CA LEU A 390 -14.33 9.42 -2.98
C LEU A 390 -14.80 10.71 -3.66
N ALA A 391 -14.43 10.87 -4.92
CA ALA A 391 -14.98 11.91 -5.78
C ALA A 391 -16.42 11.56 -6.20
N ALA A 392 -17.13 12.51 -6.81
CA ALA A 392 -18.36 12.19 -7.53
C ALA A 392 -18.01 11.33 -8.76
N GLY A 393 -18.84 10.35 -9.09
CA GLY A 393 -18.57 9.49 -10.24
C GLY A 393 -19.19 8.10 -10.18
N THR A 394 -18.80 7.27 -11.15
CA THR A 394 -19.20 5.86 -11.22
C THR A 394 -18.12 4.99 -10.60
N TYR A 395 -18.57 4.04 -9.78
CA TYR A 395 -17.74 3.06 -9.10
C TYR A 395 -18.29 1.66 -9.33
N TYR A 396 -17.40 0.67 -9.19
CA TYR A 396 -17.78 -0.74 -9.22
C TYR A 396 -17.45 -1.37 -7.88
N ILE A 397 -18.39 -2.16 -7.35
CA ILE A 397 -18.21 -2.90 -6.10
C ILE A 397 -18.21 -4.39 -6.44
N ALA A 398 -17.18 -5.11 -6.02
CA ALA A 398 -17.13 -6.56 -6.09
C ALA A 398 -17.36 -7.15 -4.71
N VAL A 399 -18.30 -8.09 -4.59
CA VAL A 399 -18.53 -8.88 -3.38
C VAL A 399 -18.23 -10.34 -3.68
N ALA A 400 -17.39 -10.97 -2.87
CA ALA A 400 -17.01 -12.37 -2.98
C ALA A 400 -16.98 -13.02 -1.59
N GLU A 401 -16.81 -14.35 -1.50
CA GLU A 401 -16.67 -15.02 -0.19
C GLU A 401 -15.31 -14.68 0.45
N ALA A 402 -15.23 -14.76 1.78
CA ALA A 402 -14.01 -14.51 2.53
C ALA A 402 -12.81 -15.34 2.03
N GLY A 403 -11.63 -14.74 2.04
CA GLY A 403 -10.39 -15.31 1.46
C GLY A 403 -10.16 -14.97 -0.01
N SER A 404 -11.11 -14.30 -0.66
CA SER A 404 -10.93 -13.73 -2.00
C SER A 404 -9.96 -12.55 -1.99
N THR A 405 -9.23 -12.34 -3.09
CA THR A 405 -8.32 -11.19 -3.25
C THR A 405 -8.72 -10.30 -4.41
N PHE A 406 -8.39 -9.02 -4.31
CA PHE A 406 -8.76 -7.99 -5.28
C PHE A 406 -7.53 -7.20 -5.74
N GLY A 407 -7.53 -6.72 -6.98
CA GLY A 407 -6.45 -5.92 -7.56
C GLY A 407 -6.91 -5.11 -8.77
N ASP A 408 -6.06 -4.19 -9.23
CA ASP A 408 -6.37 -3.32 -10.37
C ASP A 408 -6.81 -4.07 -11.63
N GLY A 409 -7.43 -3.33 -12.55
CA GLY A 409 -8.01 -3.89 -13.77
C GLY A 409 -9.22 -4.78 -13.51
N PHE A 410 -10.03 -4.44 -12.49
CA PHE A 410 -11.17 -5.24 -12.06
C PHE A 410 -10.81 -6.71 -11.72
N THR A 411 -9.60 -6.94 -11.20
CA THR A 411 -9.16 -8.28 -10.83
C THR A 411 -9.84 -8.71 -9.52
N ALA A 412 -10.56 -9.82 -9.56
CA ALA A 412 -11.10 -10.49 -8.38
C ALA A 412 -10.79 -12.00 -8.46
N SER A 413 -9.89 -12.48 -7.60
CA SER A 413 -9.60 -13.89 -7.45
C SER A 413 -10.53 -14.47 -6.37
N ALA A 414 -11.78 -14.73 -6.77
CA ALA A 414 -12.80 -15.22 -5.87
C ALA A 414 -12.57 -16.67 -5.46
N THR A 415 -12.85 -16.98 -4.19
CA THR A 415 -12.83 -18.34 -3.65
C THR A 415 -14.18 -18.65 -2.99
N GLY A 416 -14.36 -19.86 -2.48
CA GLY A 416 -15.53 -20.21 -1.67
C GLY A 416 -16.64 -20.99 -2.39
N ALA A 417 -17.59 -21.49 -1.61
CA ALA A 417 -18.70 -22.31 -2.09
C ALA A 417 -19.88 -21.49 -2.65
N GLY A 418 -19.89 -20.18 -2.38
CA GLY A 418 -21.02 -19.31 -2.70
C GLY A 418 -22.16 -19.43 -1.67
N GLY A 419 -23.20 -18.63 -1.86
CA GLY A 419 -24.33 -18.54 -0.94
C GLY A 419 -25.11 -17.25 -1.09
N SER A 420 -26.04 -16.98 -0.17
CA SER A 420 -26.75 -15.71 -0.16
C SER A 420 -25.84 -14.58 0.34
N ILE A 421 -25.78 -13.49 -0.41
CA ILE A 421 -25.05 -12.28 -0.03
C ILE A 421 -26.01 -11.11 0.08
N SER A 422 -25.68 -10.16 0.94
CA SER A 422 -26.34 -8.86 1.07
C SER A 422 -25.30 -7.76 0.87
N LEU A 423 -25.68 -6.69 0.17
CA LEU A 423 -24.91 -5.46 0.03
C LEU A 423 -25.80 -4.30 0.51
N ASN A 424 -25.34 -3.62 1.55
CA ASN A 424 -26.00 -2.43 2.08
C ASN A 424 -25.12 -1.22 1.81
N LEU A 425 -25.73 -0.15 1.27
CA LEU A 425 -25.07 1.11 0.94
C LEU A 425 -25.81 2.25 1.65
N ALA A 426 -25.07 3.11 2.34
CA ALA A 426 -25.60 4.31 2.99
C ALA A 426 -24.75 5.53 2.62
N THR A 427 -25.39 6.67 2.39
CA THR A 427 -24.71 7.90 2.00
C THR A 427 -25.56 9.12 2.32
N ASN A 428 -24.95 10.31 2.24
CA ASN A 428 -25.64 11.59 2.25
C ASN A 428 -25.18 12.51 1.10
N VAL A 429 -24.56 11.96 0.05
CA VAL A 429 -24.01 12.75 -1.07
C VAL A 429 -25.08 13.49 -1.89
N ASN A 430 -26.38 13.25 -1.68
CA ASN A 430 -27.47 13.98 -2.34
C ASN A 430 -27.98 15.17 -1.49
N GLY A 431 -27.27 15.54 -0.42
CA GLY A 431 -27.53 16.73 0.37
C GLY A 431 -28.29 16.49 1.69
N ALA A 432 -28.56 15.24 2.07
CA ALA A 432 -29.02 14.95 3.43
C ALA A 432 -28.01 15.44 4.48
N ALA A 433 -28.55 16.00 5.57
CA ALA A 433 -27.72 16.46 6.67
C ALA A 433 -26.96 15.27 7.29
N LEU A 434 -25.65 15.44 7.48
CA LEU A 434 -24.83 14.45 8.16
C LEU A 434 -25.30 14.31 9.61
N ALA A 435 -25.72 13.10 10.01
CA ALA A 435 -26.14 12.81 11.37
C ALA A 435 -25.05 13.15 12.41
N PRO A 436 -25.39 13.43 13.68
CA PRO A 436 -24.39 13.64 14.73
C PRO A 436 -23.39 12.48 14.81
N SER A 437 -22.13 12.79 15.11
CA SER A 437 -21.11 11.77 15.30
C SER A 437 -21.43 10.93 16.53
N VAL A 438 -21.24 9.62 16.44
CA VAL A 438 -21.25 8.77 17.64
C VAL A 438 -19.90 8.88 18.36
N ILE A 439 -19.91 8.58 19.67
CA ILE A 439 -18.69 8.51 20.48
C ILE A 439 -17.74 7.43 19.92
N PRO A 440 -16.42 7.65 19.99
CA PRO A 440 -15.45 6.63 19.57
C PRO A 440 -15.56 5.36 20.42
N LEU A 441 -15.46 4.19 19.78
CA LEU A 441 -15.19 2.94 20.47
C LEU A 441 -13.74 2.98 20.95
N ILE A 442 -13.55 2.81 22.27
CA ILE A 442 -12.22 2.82 22.89
C ILE A 442 -11.54 1.49 22.56
N ASN A 443 -10.62 1.55 21.59
CA ASN A 443 -9.81 0.41 21.14
C ASN A 443 -8.37 0.47 21.67
N HIS A 444 -8.09 1.38 22.62
CA HIS A 444 -6.81 1.51 23.30
C HIS A 444 -6.96 1.54 24.83
N VAL A 445 -6.71 2.67 25.51
CA VAL A 445 -6.75 2.77 26.98
C VAL A 445 -7.91 3.65 27.42
N ASP A 446 -8.70 3.17 28.37
CA ASP A 446 -9.55 4.01 29.22
C ASP A 446 -8.73 4.37 30.46
N TYR A 447 -8.37 5.65 30.61
CA TYR A 447 -7.59 6.12 31.75
C TYR A 447 -8.48 6.43 32.95
N ASP A 448 -9.79 6.16 32.88
CA ASP A 448 -10.79 6.47 33.89
C ASP A 448 -10.79 7.97 34.28
N ALA A 449 -11.39 8.29 35.44
CA ALA A 449 -11.38 9.64 35.99
C ALA A 449 -9.99 10.00 36.52
N VAL A 450 -9.43 11.06 35.96
CA VAL A 450 -8.18 11.70 36.34
C VAL A 450 -8.55 12.95 37.15
N ILE A 451 -7.84 13.19 38.25
CA ILE A 451 -8.09 14.34 39.12
C ILE A 451 -6.97 15.37 38.91
N PRO A 452 -7.15 16.39 38.05
CA PRO A 452 -6.26 17.54 38.05
C PRO A 452 -6.27 18.19 39.44
N GLY A 453 -5.11 18.23 40.10
CA GLY A 453 -4.97 18.81 41.44
C GLY A 453 -5.21 17.88 42.64
N GLY A 454 -5.35 16.56 42.44
CA GLY A 454 -5.30 15.61 43.57
C GLY A 454 -3.92 15.64 44.26
N PRO A 455 -3.81 15.26 45.55
CA PRO A 455 -2.56 15.35 46.27
C PRO A 455 -1.49 14.53 45.58
N ILE A 456 -0.39 15.23 45.46
CA ILE A 456 0.82 14.80 44.82
C ILE A 456 1.41 13.65 45.63
N SER A 457 1.27 12.42 45.14
CA SER A 457 2.39 11.48 45.18
C SER A 457 3.14 11.64 43.86
N PHE A 458 3.95 12.70 43.75
CA PHE A 458 4.66 13.02 42.50
C PHE A 458 5.54 11.84 42.09
N PRO A 459 5.42 11.32 40.86
CA PRO A 459 4.32 11.44 39.90
C PRO A 459 3.38 10.22 39.90
N ASP A 460 2.07 10.43 40.09
CA ASP A 460 1.02 9.44 39.77
C ASP A 460 0.86 9.39 38.25
N ALA A 461 1.81 8.71 37.60
CA ALA A 461 1.77 8.46 36.18
C ALA A 461 0.73 7.37 35.91
N ARG A 462 -0.37 7.72 35.25
CA ARG A 462 -1.26 6.71 34.69
C ARG A 462 -0.62 6.17 33.42
N GLY A 463 0.18 5.12 33.61
CA GLY A 463 0.93 4.49 32.54
C GLY A 463 0.00 3.93 31.48
N GLY A 464 0.14 4.40 30.24
CA GLY A 464 -0.51 3.78 29.11
C GLY A 464 0.17 2.48 28.69
N THR A 465 -0.35 1.91 27.61
CA THR A 465 0.28 0.82 26.87
C THR A 465 0.60 1.29 25.45
N ALA A 466 1.64 0.74 24.83
CA ALA A 466 1.91 0.99 23.42
C ALA A 466 1.14 -0.04 22.58
N LEU A 467 0.34 0.43 21.62
CA LEU A 467 -0.36 -0.44 20.67
C LEU A 467 -0.05 -0.04 19.25
N ASN A 468 0.05 -1.04 18.39
CA ASN A 468 0.17 -0.88 16.95
C ASN A 468 -1.11 -0.24 16.40
N THR A 469 -0.98 0.85 15.64
CA THR A 469 -2.14 1.57 15.07
C THR A 469 -2.92 0.74 14.07
N GLY A 470 -2.30 -0.27 13.46
CA GLY A 470 -2.80 -0.88 12.24
C GLY A 470 -2.54 0.01 11.01
N LEU A 471 -2.74 -0.56 9.82
CA LEU A 471 -2.63 0.19 8.56
C LEU A 471 -3.74 1.23 8.51
N ARG A 472 -3.39 2.52 8.36
CA ARG A 472 -4.35 3.65 8.33
C ARG A 472 -5.25 3.75 9.58
N GLY A 473 -4.92 3.05 10.65
CA GLY A 473 -5.76 2.99 11.83
C GLY A 473 -5.60 4.19 12.76
N VAL A 474 -6.58 4.33 13.66
CA VAL A 474 -6.61 5.33 14.71
C VAL A 474 -6.88 4.61 16.03
N LEU A 475 -6.03 4.87 17.01
CA LEU A 475 -6.24 4.42 18.38
C LEU A 475 -7.01 5.48 19.16
N TRP A 476 -8.08 5.05 19.81
CA TRP A 476 -8.95 5.88 20.62
C TRP A 476 -8.80 5.50 22.09
N SER A 477 -8.41 6.50 22.89
CA SER A 477 -8.38 6.44 24.34
C SER A 477 -9.35 7.46 24.93
N THR A 478 -9.73 7.30 26.19
CA THR A 478 -10.58 8.27 26.90
C THR A 478 -10.05 8.54 28.30
N PHE A 479 -10.37 9.72 28.82
CA PHE A 479 -10.09 10.13 30.18
C PHE A 479 -11.14 11.16 30.61
N GLU A 480 -11.33 11.34 31.92
CA GLU A 480 -12.24 12.35 32.46
C GLU A 480 -11.51 13.24 33.45
N THR A 481 -11.56 14.56 33.29
CA THR A 481 -11.01 15.52 34.25
C THR A 481 -12.09 15.93 35.23
N ILE A 482 -11.87 15.69 36.53
CA ILE A 482 -12.83 16.09 37.57
C ILE A 482 -12.66 17.58 37.95
N GLY A 483 -11.47 18.15 37.72
CA GLY A 483 -11.12 19.54 37.98
C GLY A 483 -10.72 20.29 36.71
N ASN A 484 -10.70 21.62 36.78
CA ASN A 484 -10.25 22.48 35.69
C ASN A 484 -8.71 22.56 35.67
N ALA A 485 -8.07 21.94 34.69
CA ALA A 485 -6.64 22.11 34.45
C ALA A 485 -6.29 23.49 33.85
N GLY A 486 -7.17 24.49 34.00
CA GLY A 486 -6.89 25.91 33.79
C GLY A 486 -6.70 26.69 35.09
N ASP A 487 -6.95 26.07 36.23
CA ASP A 487 -6.73 26.72 37.52
C ASP A 487 -5.24 26.96 37.71
N ALA A 488 -4.88 28.10 38.31
CA ALA A 488 -3.50 28.53 38.48
C ALA A 488 -2.63 27.59 39.34
N THR A 489 -3.23 26.51 39.83
CA THR A 489 -2.65 25.51 40.71
C THR A 489 -2.89 24.10 40.18
N ALA A 490 -3.26 23.89 38.91
CA ALA A 490 -3.48 22.54 38.37
C ALA A 490 -2.85 22.40 36.98
N PHE A 491 -2.46 21.17 36.63
CA PHE A 491 -2.02 20.82 35.28
C PHE A 491 -2.46 19.42 34.87
N LEU A 492 -2.51 19.21 33.55
CA LEU A 492 -2.63 17.91 32.91
C LEU A 492 -1.65 17.87 31.73
N ASP A 493 -0.73 16.93 31.78
CA ASP A 493 0.28 16.72 30.75
C ASP A 493 0.11 15.33 30.14
N VAL A 494 0.27 15.21 28.83
CA VAL A 494 0.17 13.95 28.09
C VAL A 494 1.47 13.74 27.32
N ASP A 495 2.22 12.71 27.70
CA ASP A 495 3.52 12.36 27.11
C ASP A 495 3.42 11.09 26.28
N PHE A 496 3.89 11.13 25.04
CA PHE A 496 3.85 9.98 24.15
C PHE A 496 5.23 9.32 23.97
N SER A 497 6.29 9.95 24.51
CA SER A 497 7.68 9.62 24.19
C SER A 497 8.16 8.28 24.76
N ARG A 498 7.62 7.85 25.90
CA ARG A 498 8.01 6.60 26.56
C ARG A 498 7.45 5.37 25.86
N LEU A 499 6.23 5.48 25.32
CA LEU A 499 5.48 4.36 24.76
C LEU A 499 5.54 4.29 23.23
N SER A 500 5.71 5.42 22.56
CA SER A 500 5.76 5.45 21.10
C SER A 500 7.15 5.04 20.60
N SER A 501 7.20 4.17 19.59
CA SER A 501 8.50 3.73 19.03
C SER A 501 9.25 4.87 18.36
N ILE A 502 10.57 4.84 18.47
CA ILE A 502 11.46 5.70 17.69
C ILE A 502 11.17 5.47 16.19
N GLY A 503 10.70 6.51 15.50
CA GLY A 503 10.33 6.47 14.07
C GLY A 503 8.83 6.38 13.78
N GLY A 504 7.95 6.36 14.80
CA GLY A 504 6.51 6.33 14.62
C GLY A 504 5.90 7.63 14.05
N ASP A 505 6.54 8.79 14.22
CA ASP A 505 6.05 10.12 13.82
C ASP A 505 4.52 10.24 14.00
N GLY A 506 4.12 10.29 15.26
CA GLY A 506 2.72 10.21 15.67
C GLY A 506 2.06 11.58 15.71
N VAL A 507 0.80 11.64 15.31
CA VAL A 507 -0.07 12.81 15.48
C VAL A 507 -1.17 12.45 16.47
N ALA A 508 -1.42 13.35 17.43
CA ALA A 508 -2.47 13.16 18.42
C ALA A 508 -3.48 14.31 18.42
N TYR A 509 -4.70 13.98 18.79
CA TYR A 509 -5.84 14.90 18.92
C TYR A 509 -6.52 14.66 20.25
N ILE A 510 -6.95 15.74 20.91
CA ILE A 510 -7.86 15.67 22.06
C ILE A 510 -9.21 16.23 21.63
N PHE A 511 -10.26 15.44 21.83
CA PHE A 511 -11.65 15.83 21.59
C PHE A 511 -12.40 15.97 22.92
N ASN A 512 -13.33 16.91 23.01
CA ASN A 512 -14.28 16.98 24.12
C ASN A 512 -15.42 15.95 23.94
N ALA A 513 -16.34 15.87 24.92
CA ALA A 513 -17.50 14.99 24.87
C ALA A 513 -18.49 15.27 23.72
N ASN A 514 -18.48 16.48 23.15
CA ASN A 514 -19.29 16.83 21.98
C ASN A 514 -18.61 16.43 20.66
N GLY A 515 -17.34 16.01 20.69
CA GLY A 515 -16.55 15.72 19.51
C GLY A 515 -15.87 16.94 18.88
N ASP A 516 -15.76 18.06 19.59
CA ASP A 516 -14.95 19.19 19.11
C ASP A 516 -13.47 18.94 19.43
N VAL A 517 -12.59 19.28 18.49
CA VAL A 517 -11.14 19.25 18.70
C VAL A 517 -10.75 20.35 19.69
N VAL A 518 -10.12 19.95 20.79
CA VAL A 518 -9.60 20.83 21.84
C VAL A 518 -8.14 21.15 21.60
N ALA A 519 -7.35 20.15 21.26
CA ALA A 519 -5.93 20.30 20.97
C ALA A 519 -5.47 19.31 19.90
N VAL A 520 -4.48 19.71 19.13
CA VAL A 520 -3.74 18.86 18.18
C VAL A 520 -2.27 19.05 18.48
N SER A 521 -1.52 17.95 18.47
CA SER A 521 -0.07 17.98 18.61
C SER A 521 0.55 17.07 17.57
N ASP A 522 1.62 17.58 16.99
CA ASP A 522 2.46 16.89 16.02
C ASP A 522 3.90 17.39 16.28
N ASN A 523 4.84 16.46 16.46
CA ASN A 523 6.26 16.79 16.60
C ASN A 523 6.64 17.71 17.79
N ASP A 524 5.78 17.89 18.79
CA ASP A 524 6.06 18.74 19.96
C ASP A 524 6.89 18.03 21.04
N GLY A 525 6.91 16.69 21.02
CA GLY A 525 7.70 15.82 21.88
C GLY A 525 9.02 15.37 21.25
N PRO A 526 9.88 14.63 21.97
CA PRO A 526 11.11 14.08 21.44
C PRO A 526 10.82 12.99 20.40
N ASN A 527 11.74 12.78 19.46
CA ASN A 527 11.65 11.76 18.41
C ASN A 527 10.36 11.84 17.58
N ASN A 528 9.89 13.06 17.30
CA ASN A 528 8.68 13.30 16.52
C ASN A 528 7.41 12.73 17.18
N ALA A 529 7.40 12.60 18.50
CA ALA A 529 6.19 12.24 19.24
C ALA A 529 5.32 13.49 19.46
N PRO A 530 3.99 13.34 19.57
CA PRO A 530 3.14 14.43 20.04
C PRO A 530 3.35 14.63 21.56
N GLN A 531 2.95 15.79 22.08
CA GLN A 531 2.80 16.00 23.52
C GLN A 531 1.73 17.06 23.79
N PHE A 532 1.01 16.93 24.91
CA PHE A 532 0.07 17.96 25.36
C PHE A 532 0.44 18.45 26.75
N SER A 533 0.20 19.73 27.01
CA SER A 533 0.37 20.35 28.31
C SER A 533 -0.71 21.38 28.55
N PHE A 534 -1.57 21.13 29.52
CA PHE A 534 -2.64 22.03 29.96
C PHE A 534 -2.37 22.51 31.38
N GLY A 535 -2.69 23.77 31.64
CA GLY A 535 -2.50 24.38 32.95
C GLY A 535 -1.06 24.72 33.26
N VAL A 536 -0.88 25.75 34.07
CA VAL A 536 0.44 26.23 34.46
C VAL A 536 0.99 25.50 35.68
N GLY A 537 0.14 24.83 36.48
CA GLY A 537 0.53 24.32 37.79
C GLY A 537 1.10 25.45 38.65
N ASP A 538 2.13 25.17 39.45
CA ASP A 538 2.87 26.17 40.25
C ASP A 538 3.77 27.12 39.41
N GLY A 539 3.69 27.04 38.08
CA GLY A 539 4.53 27.80 37.16
C GLY A 539 5.95 27.24 36.97
N SER A 540 6.28 26.11 37.58
CA SER A 540 7.56 25.44 37.37
C SER A 540 7.57 24.63 36.06
N PRO A 541 8.69 24.63 35.30
CA PRO A 541 8.93 23.71 34.20
C PRO A 541 8.80 22.24 34.64
N ARG A 542 7.92 21.47 34.01
CA ARG A 542 7.76 20.03 34.29
C ARG A 542 8.41 19.19 33.19
N THR A 543 9.10 18.11 33.58
CA THR A 543 9.72 17.14 32.66
C THR A 543 9.52 15.73 33.19
N TYR A 544 9.39 14.76 32.28
CA TYR A 544 9.12 13.37 32.62
C TYR A 544 10.13 12.47 31.90
N SER A 545 11.01 11.78 32.62
CA SER A 545 11.98 10.88 31.97
C SER A 545 11.25 9.74 31.22
N PRO A 546 11.59 9.44 29.95
CA PRO A 546 12.77 9.89 29.20
C PRO A 546 12.58 11.16 28.34
N ASN A 547 11.42 11.82 28.42
CA ASN A 547 11.11 13.06 27.70
C ASN A 547 11.93 14.26 28.23
N PRO A 548 12.83 14.85 27.42
CA PRO A 548 13.58 16.04 27.81
C PRO A 548 12.80 17.35 27.57
N ASN A 549 11.67 17.31 26.85
CA ASN A 549 10.88 18.48 26.55
C ASN A 549 10.10 18.93 27.78
N ILE A 550 9.92 20.25 27.88
CA ILE A 550 9.29 20.89 29.03
C ILE A 550 7.80 21.06 28.79
N PHE A 551 7.00 20.70 29.79
CA PHE A 551 5.56 20.92 29.85
C PHE A 551 5.27 22.22 30.60
N THR A 552 4.60 23.16 29.93
CA THR A 552 4.43 24.56 30.38
C THR A 552 2.98 25.06 30.36
N GLY A 553 2.01 24.18 30.10
CA GLY A 553 0.62 24.58 29.85
C GLY A 553 0.39 25.18 28.47
N LEU A 554 1.19 24.80 27.47
CA LEU A 554 1.19 25.38 26.12
C LEU A 554 -0.15 25.26 25.39
N ASN A 555 -0.99 24.27 25.75
CA ASN A 555 -2.31 24.05 25.18
C ASN A 555 -3.42 24.79 25.95
N GLY A 556 -3.07 25.63 26.93
CA GLY A 556 -4.02 26.46 27.67
C GLY A 556 -4.74 25.72 28.80
N SER A 557 -6.02 26.06 29.01
CA SER A 557 -6.85 25.45 30.05
C SER A 557 -7.65 24.27 29.50
N LEU A 558 -7.84 23.25 30.33
CA LEU A 558 -8.75 22.14 30.04
C LEU A 558 -9.82 22.06 31.14
N PRO A 559 -11.06 22.50 30.88
CA PRO A 559 -12.14 22.40 31.85
C PRO A 559 -12.39 20.97 32.37
N ALA A 560 -13.16 20.86 33.44
CA ALA A 560 -13.65 19.56 33.89
C ALA A 560 -14.58 18.94 32.83
N GLY A 561 -14.41 17.66 32.54
CA GLY A 561 -15.23 16.93 31.58
C GLY A 561 -14.59 15.66 31.04
N ARG A 562 -15.33 14.96 30.19
CA ARG A 562 -14.85 13.76 29.48
C ARG A 562 -14.18 14.14 28.17
N TYR A 563 -13.04 13.52 27.90
CA TYR A 563 -12.21 13.75 26.72
C TYR A 563 -11.81 12.44 26.04
N TYR A 564 -11.44 12.56 24.78
CA TYR A 564 -11.02 11.44 23.94
C TYR A 564 -9.71 11.78 23.25
N ILE A 565 -8.75 10.87 23.31
CA ILE A 565 -7.47 11.01 22.61
C ILE A 565 -7.53 10.15 21.36
N ALA A 566 -7.30 10.74 20.20
CA ALA A 566 -7.09 10.01 18.97
C ALA A 566 -5.61 10.04 18.58
N MET A 567 -5.02 8.88 18.32
CA MET A 567 -3.63 8.73 17.91
C MET A 567 -3.54 8.02 16.57
N ALA A 568 -2.75 8.58 15.66
CA ALA A 568 -2.45 7.99 14.36
C ALA A 568 -1.00 8.31 13.96
N LEU A 569 -0.48 7.60 12.96
CA LEU A 569 0.83 7.90 12.38
C LEU A 569 0.67 8.96 11.29
N THR A 570 1.65 9.86 11.19
CA THR A 570 1.67 10.90 10.16
C THR A 570 1.71 10.30 8.75
N ALA A 571 1.09 10.91 7.75
CA ALA A 571 0.16 12.05 7.83
C ALA A 571 -1.24 11.61 8.26
N THR A 572 -1.99 12.53 8.86
CA THR A 572 -3.42 12.36 9.16
C THR A 572 -4.27 13.20 8.22
N GLN A 573 -5.55 12.82 8.08
CA GLN A 573 -6.57 13.63 7.44
C GLN A 573 -7.68 13.92 8.45
N ASP A 574 -8.01 15.19 8.62
CA ASP A 574 -9.04 15.67 9.55
C ASP A 574 -9.89 16.80 8.91
N ILE A 575 -10.83 17.37 9.68
CA ILE A 575 -11.69 18.48 9.26
C ILE A 575 -11.05 19.87 9.43
N ASN A 576 -9.71 19.96 9.33
CA ASN A 576 -8.87 21.12 9.55
C ASN A 576 -9.14 21.85 10.87
N GLY A 577 -9.32 21.07 11.95
CA GLY A 577 -9.51 21.61 13.29
C GLY A 577 -10.71 22.54 13.45
N SER A 578 -11.76 22.41 12.61
CA SER A 578 -13.00 23.20 12.76
C SER A 578 -13.58 22.98 14.16
N PRO A 579 -13.52 23.98 15.07
CA PRO A 579 -13.93 23.82 16.47
C PRO A 579 -15.46 23.71 16.65
N ALA A 580 -16.22 23.76 15.56
CA ALA A 580 -17.67 23.97 15.55
C ALA A 580 -18.45 22.83 14.89
N GLY A 581 -17.86 21.63 14.80
CA GLY A 581 -18.45 20.49 14.12
C GLY A 581 -19.21 19.53 15.02
N GLY A 582 -18.82 19.38 16.29
CA GLY A 582 -19.31 18.32 17.18
C GLY A 582 -19.05 16.91 16.62
N ARG A 583 -17.85 16.67 16.07
CA ARG A 583 -17.55 15.43 15.32
C ARG A 583 -16.20 14.84 15.66
N PHE A 584 -16.24 13.62 16.16
CA PHE A 584 -15.06 12.79 16.31
C PHE A 584 -14.60 12.29 14.92
N HIS A 585 -13.70 13.04 14.29
CA HIS A 585 -13.18 12.70 12.97
C HIS A 585 -11.66 12.91 12.90
N VAL A 586 -10.96 11.82 12.65
CA VAL A 586 -9.57 11.79 12.21
C VAL A 586 -9.37 10.48 11.44
N ARG A 587 -8.54 10.51 10.41
CA ARG A 587 -8.16 9.36 9.61
C ARG A 587 -6.64 9.24 9.55
N GLY A 588 -6.12 8.05 9.84
CA GLY A 588 -4.72 7.73 9.54
C GLY A 588 -4.55 7.53 8.04
N THR A 589 -3.56 8.17 7.41
CA THR A 589 -3.25 7.93 5.98
C THR A 589 -2.00 7.08 5.78
N SER A 590 -1.24 6.88 6.86
CA SER A 590 -0.01 6.09 6.86
C SER A 590 -0.27 4.63 6.51
N GLY A 591 0.56 4.09 5.61
CA GLY A 591 0.65 2.64 5.34
C GLY A 591 1.56 1.90 6.32
N SER A 592 2.06 2.58 7.36
CA SER A 592 2.88 1.99 8.40
C SER A 592 2.03 1.40 9.53
N ASN A 593 2.66 0.57 10.36
CA ASN A 593 2.05 -0.01 11.54
C ASN A 593 3.06 -0.03 12.70
N PHE A 594 3.09 1.06 13.47
CA PHE A 594 4.02 1.26 14.57
C PHE A 594 3.28 1.39 15.90
N PRO A 595 3.90 1.00 17.02
CA PRO A 595 3.30 1.17 18.32
C PRO A 595 3.33 2.64 18.75
N VAL A 596 2.18 3.15 19.16
CA VAL A 596 1.99 4.47 19.77
C VAL A 596 1.25 4.32 21.09
N GLY A 597 1.47 5.25 22.01
CA GLY A 597 0.77 5.29 23.28
C GLY A 597 1.07 6.57 24.05
N ALA A 598 0.26 6.83 25.07
CA ALA A 598 0.34 8.04 25.88
C ALA A 598 0.45 7.70 27.38
N ASP A 599 1.13 8.54 28.14
CA ASP A 599 1.06 8.60 29.58
C ASP A 599 0.37 9.90 29.98
N ILE A 600 -0.51 9.85 30.98
CA ILE A 600 -1.16 11.03 31.52
C ILE A 600 -0.55 11.34 32.90
N TYR A 601 -0.11 12.58 33.07
CA TYR A 601 0.38 13.14 34.32
C TYR A 601 -0.53 14.28 34.75
N THR A 602 -0.88 14.29 36.02
CA THR A 602 -1.60 15.41 36.64
C THR A 602 -0.92 15.85 37.90
N GLY A 603 -1.19 17.08 38.30
CA GLY A 603 -0.77 17.58 39.60
C GLY A 603 -1.34 18.96 39.86
N GLY A 604 -1.13 19.46 41.07
CA GLY A 604 -1.52 20.80 41.44
C GLY A 604 -0.59 21.43 42.48
N ASP A 605 -0.75 22.73 42.75
CA ASP A 605 0.08 23.43 43.73
C ASP A 605 -0.05 22.73 45.09
N PRO A 606 1.04 22.18 45.66
CA PRO A 606 1.02 21.63 47.01
C PRO A 606 0.67 22.67 48.08
N GLY A 607 0.60 23.97 47.73
CA GLY A 607 0.15 25.07 48.60
C GLY A 607 -1.37 25.23 48.73
N GLY A 608 -2.17 24.55 47.91
CA GLY A 608 -3.63 24.48 48.07
C GLY A 608 -4.01 23.28 48.92
N ASN A 609 -4.11 23.45 50.25
CA ASN A 609 -4.47 22.47 51.28
C ASN A 609 -4.60 21.00 50.77
N PRO A 610 -3.54 20.18 50.84
CA PRO A 610 -3.39 18.88 50.15
C PRO A 610 -4.30 17.73 50.65
N CYS A 611 -5.45 18.03 51.25
CA CYS A 611 -6.27 17.01 51.88
C CYS A 611 -7.07 16.29 50.79
N ASP A 612 -6.66 15.08 50.40
CA ASP A 612 -7.61 14.12 49.86
C ASP A 612 -8.28 13.31 50.98
N PHE A 613 -9.14 12.38 50.58
CA PHE A 613 -9.81 11.48 51.51
C PHE A 613 -8.86 10.54 52.26
N ALA A 614 -7.63 10.35 51.78
CA ALA A 614 -6.66 9.43 52.34
C ALA A 614 -5.62 10.14 53.22
N ASP A 615 -5.30 11.41 52.92
CA ASP A 615 -4.43 12.34 53.66
C ASP A 615 -5.27 13.50 54.22
N ALA A 616 -6.30 13.18 55.00
CA ALA A 616 -7.29 14.16 55.42
C ALA A 616 -6.71 15.25 56.34
N ASN A 617 -5.49 15.06 56.86
CA ASN A 617 -4.82 16.03 57.71
C ASN A 617 -3.82 16.92 56.96
N CYS A 618 -3.63 16.69 55.66
CA CYS A 618 -2.76 17.44 54.78
C CYS A 618 -1.24 17.37 55.14
N ASP A 619 -0.77 16.31 55.81
CA ASP A 619 0.62 16.19 56.26
C ASP A 619 1.54 15.45 55.29
N GLY A 620 0.97 14.85 54.23
CA GLY A 620 1.70 14.14 53.19
C GLY A 620 2.03 12.69 53.54
N ALA A 621 1.56 12.16 54.67
CA ALA A 621 1.84 10.80 55.11
C ALA A 621 0.58 10.04 55.50
N LEU A 622 0.20 9.02 54.72
CA LEU A 622 -0.90 8.09 55.03
C LEU A 622 -0.67 7.33 56.36
N ASN A 623 -1.16 7.89 57.45
CA ASN A 623 -0.93 7.42 58.80
C ASN A 623 -2.21 7.56 59.66
N GLY A 624 -2.13 7.25 60.96
CA GLY A 624 -3.30 7.33 61.85
C GLY A 624 -3.95 8.72 61.86
N PHE A 625 -3.13 9.77 61.73
CA PHE A 625 -3.57 11.15 61.76
C PHE A 625 -4.50 11.54 60.60
N ASP A 626 -4.51 10.80 59.49
CA ASP A 626 -5.46 11.00 58.40
C ASP A 626 -6.82 10.40 58.70
N VAL A 627 -6.84 9.24 59.37
CA VAL A 627 -8.08 8.62 59.83
C VAL A 627 -8.73 9.57 60.84
N GLU A 628 -7.95 10.11 61.76
CA GLU A 628 -8.41 11.07 62.76
C GLU A 628 -8.88 12.41 62.14
N ALA A 629 -8.22 12.90 61.09
CA ALA A 629 -8.66 14.10 60.39
C ALA A 629 -9.88 13.88 59.48
N MET A 630 -10.02 12.71 58.87
CA MET A 630 -11.21 12.32 58.11
C MET A 630 -12.42 12.18 59.03
N GLU A 631 -12.21 11.60 60.21
CA GLU A 631 -13.22 11.48 61.25
C GLU A 631 -13.68 12.85 61.78
N GLN A 632 -12.75 13.80 61.93
CA GLN A 632 -13.07 15.19 62.30
C GLN A 632 -13.83 15.93 61.19
N ALA A 633 -13.49 15.71 59.92
CA ALA A 633 -14.19 16.30 58.78
C ALA A 633 -15.64 15.81 58.64
N VAL A 634 -15.90 14.52 58.91
CA VAL A 634 -17.26 13.94 58.91
C VAL A 634 -18.12 14.51 60.06
N ASN A 635 -17.50 14.93 61.17
CA ASN A 635 -18.18 15.53 62.32
C ASN A 635 -18.46 17.04 62.17
N GLY A 636 -18.12 17.65 61.03
CA GLY A 636 -18.65 18.96 60.62
C GLY A 636 -17.97 20.21 61.18
N ASP A 637 -16.73 20.12 61.68
CA ASP A 637 -16.03 21.27 62.26
C ASP A 637 -14.83 21.73 61.41
N PHE A 638 -15.11 22.54 60.39
CA PHE A 638 -14.09 23.11 59.50
C PHE A 638 -13.56 24.49 59.95
N SER A 639 -13.78 24.92 61.19
CA SER A 639 -13.37 26.26 61.62
C SER A 639 -12.41 26.28 62.81
N ASN A 640 -11.12 26.13 62.48
CA ASN A 640 -9.93 26.35 63.31
C ASN A 640 -9.30 25.10 63.91
N TYR A 641 -8.23 24.65 63.24
CA TYR A 641 -7.14 23.88 63.85
C TYR A 641 -6.54 24.63 65.04
N CYS A 642 -7.00 24.25 66.24
CA CYS A 642 -6.29 24.18 67.52
C CYS A 642 -7.38 24.08 68.60
N LEU A 643 -7.71 22.87 69.06
CA LEU A 643 -7.95 22.52 70.48
C LEU A 643 -8.50 21.07 70.62
N THR A 644 -7.79 20.32 71.46
CA THR A 644 -8.10 19.09 72.19
C THR A 644 -9.59 18.77 72.42
N THR A 645 -10.08 17.65 71.88
CA THR A 645 -10.84 16.61 72.63
C THR A 645 -10.96 15.33 71.80
N ASP A 646 -10.27 14.28 72.25
CA ASP A 646 -10.17 12.93 71.65
C ASP A 646 -11.37 12.02 72.01
N ASP A 647 -12.62 12.49 71.98
CA ASP A 647 -13.78 11.78 72.54
C ASP A 647 -15.09 12.00 71.74
N PRO A 648 -15.27 11.29 70.61
CA PRO A 648 -16.40 11.47 69.70
C PRO A 648 -17.74 10.97 70.26
N ASN A 649 -17.76 10.02 71.21
CA ASN A 649 -18.99 9.59 71.86
C ASN A 649 -19.38 10.48 73.07
N GLN A 650 -18.51 11.43 73.44
CA GLN A 650 -18.64 12.39 74.54
C GLN A 650 -18.79 11.75 75.93
N ASP A 651 -18.24 10.56 76.14
CA ASP A 651 -18.32 9.83 77.42
C ASP A 651 -17.23 10.23 78.44
N GLY A 652 -16.28 11.07 78.01
CA GLY A 652 -15.18 11.61 78.78
C GLY A 652 -13.90 10.78 78.73
N ALA A 653 -13.81 9.72 77.91
CA ALA A 653 -12.65 8.85 77.84
C ALA A 653 -12.33 8.33 76.42
N SER A 654 -11.18 8.71 75.88
CA SER A 654 -10.63 8.17 74.61
C SER A 654 -10.27 6.69 74.74
N ASN A 655 -11.18 5.81 74.33
CA ASN A 655 -11.07 4.36 74.51
C ASN A 655 -11.70 3.57 73.36
N GLY A 656 -11.67 2.23 73.44
CA GLY A 656 -12.16 1.36 72.36
C GLY A 656 -13.64 1.55 71.98
N PHE A 657 -14.46 2.15 72.85
CA PHE A 657 -15.87 2.46 72.57
C PHE A 657 -16.04 3.60 71.56
N ASP A 658 -15.04 4.46 71.38
CA ASP A 658 -15.04 5.48 70.33
C ASP A 658 -14.96 4.83 68.94
N ILE A 659 -14.10 3.81 68.81
CA ILE A 659 -13.93 3.02 67.58
C ILE A 659 -15.20 2.23 67.24
N GLU A 660 -15.85 1.62 68.24
CA GLU A 660 -17.10 0.88 68.05
C GLU A 660 -18.28 1.80 67.67
N PHE A 661 -18.28 3.06 68.10
CA PHE A 661 -19.27 4.06 67.70
C PHE A 661 -19.13 4.43 66.21
N ILE A 662 -17.91 4.57 65.72
CA ILE A 662 -17.60 4.85 64.31
C ILE A 662 -17.91 3.63 63.42
N GLU A 663 -17.57 2.41 63.85
CA GLU A 663 -17.96 1.17 63.17
C GLU A 663 -19.49 1.02 63.08
N GLY A 664 -20.22 1.52 64.09
CA GLY A 664 -21.68 1.58 64.09
C GLY A 664 -22.25 2.54 63.05
N LEU A 665 -21.59 3.67 62.78
CA LEU A 665 -22.01 4.67 61.79
C LEU A 665 -21.70 4.24 60.35
N ILE A 666 -20.56 3.59 60.12
CA ILE A 666 -20.17 3.07 58.80
C ILE A 666 -21.10 1.93 58.34
N ASN A 667 -21.66 1.14 59.26
CA ASN A 667 -22.60 0.06 58.91
C ASN A 667 -24.04 0.53 58.62
N VAL A 668 -24.34 1.83 58.77
CA VAL A 668 -25.69 2.40 58.57
C VAL A 668 -25.78 3.30 57.33
N CYS A 669 -24.65 3.65 56.71
CA CYS A 669 -24.55 4.34 55.41
C CYS A 669 -24.18 3.33 54.31
#